data_AF-A0A7J7ICU8-F1
#
_entry.id   AF-A0A7J7ICU8-F1
#
_cell.length_a   1.000
_cell.length_b   1.000
_cell.length_c   1.000
_cell.angle_alpha   90.00
_cell.angle_beta   90.00
_cell.angle_gamma   90.00
#
_symmetry.space_group_name_H-M   'P 1'
#
loop_
_entity.id
_entity.type
_entity.pdbx_description
1 polymer ?
#
loop_
_entity_poly.entity_id
_entity_poly.type
_entity_poly.pdbx_seq_one_letter_code
_entity_poly.pdbx_strand_id
1 'polypeptide(L)'
;MVEIRDRNSSVDRVASGPLRLSSDRGDDALASALMTELVFDSRPDRQTNTSDTVASDGQPMRPATFTNLTRAMSSVRSGVYFDPLTRIFRLCTRSTLYSFRVDDNRNLEHLYYGSWLGLDDNLTYLSLGNVPGPFDPHGIVPSAAEPNIMQTMGLDELQFASEQELRQKWRLFTRAKNDTAVSGDYENVGRPRRLENASWRLWHMERMKGSVVDLEKDLSEEVLEHALQRGEKAQERPAGSRAPVSHVPATASSVNAEQPTSAAAEETEPVQGTLHRFASTPALDISKPERSLASVITSPRIDWGRAKRADILGHNEAPARIGEQSVSMGRQVAEHRPKDVIQGQQAPLPMQTGSELDLDSSQKSIATVVNWGKLDQETISKNVKLLEISDSGTGDYRIPSIGVIYEDGSTLSPFTYRRHRIRRGKIPMPNYMPAVFTEDVAEATTLIVEMIDNVTGLVVELVYCVMHDYDVVTRHCRIRNEGDANVIVTRAMSATIDFETDDYYLTQLSGSWARERQQVSRRLSSGQTSFGSTRGGSSHQHNPFAIISVGEPDEDLGEAIAALFVYSGNFLVECEVSETGRTRMNMGIHPQGFYWNLEPDEEFVTPEVILSYSANGIGEISRRLHRLIRERLQPPQFRNHIPPVLLNTWEALYFQLSHESVLKIAEVSKRAGIEMIVIDDGWFGRRNDTSDGLGDWYPNPTKLPFGLHGLVRELTDMGLKVGLWVEPEMVSIESDLFKAHPDWALHIPSRGKTMGRNQLVLDLTRSEVRDWLVDTMSSILSSCAISYIKWDNNRFLTEVYSAVHPPERQGEIAHRYILGLYEVLGRIQEQFPDVFFETCAGGGGRFDAGLLYYSCQIWTSDNTDASSRMRIQAGTSLWAPVKAIAAHVSTVPNHQTLRSAPMKTRSLVAMCGTFGYELDPRVLSDDELREIRHYIELYRQVAPTVLFGDMFRLWCPFKTQNCAWMYVSSDRNRALVFAFNQIREVGRLEPRLRLRGLDAERTYEVEEWCPGVMQRNTLTGAIEAARSGVYQYAGNLLRMTGRTLMLAGLPIKFVFDADSVLLNIEAVDWKYATIRDGTLSGVGADSSASPSLEHSSN
;
A
#
# COMPACT_ATOMS: atom_id res chain seq x y z
N MET A 1 15.04 39.29 13.57
CA MET A 1 16.14 40.28 13.63
C MET A 1 16.93 40.09 14.92
N VAL A 2 18.13 39.51 14.84
CA VAL A 2 19.33 39.96 15.56
C VAL A 2 20.48 39.68 14.58
N GLU A 3 21.24 40.70 14.18
CA GLU A 3 22.45 40.50 13.38
C GLU A 3 23.62 40.11 14.28
N ILE A 4 24.49 39.21 13.83
CA ILE A 4 25.92 39.28 14.13
C ILE A 4 26.66 39.27 12.79
N ARG A 5 27.66 40.15 12.65
CA ARG A 5 28.18 40.58 11.35
C ARG A 5 29.51 39.92 10.98
N ASP A 6 29.68 39.78 9.68
CA ASP A 6 30.95 39.54 9.00
C ASP A 6 32.04 40.57 9.36
N ARG A 7 33.30 40.12 9.35
CA ARG A 7 34.48 40.99 9.24
C ARG A 7 35.65 40.28 8.53
N ASN A 8 35.75 40.51 7.22
CA ASN A 8 36.98 40.28 6.46
C ASN A 8 38.03 41.38 6.74
N SER A 9 39.33 41.02 6.88
CA SER A 9 40.48 41.81 6.37
C SER A 9 41.85 41.15 6.67
N SER A 10 42.34 40.35 5.71
CA SER A 10 43.67 40.45 5.05
C SER A 10 44.99 40.78 5.81
N VAL A 11 46.11 40.23 5.29
CA VAL A 11 47.54 40.60 5.50
C VAL A 11 48.19 39.95 6.76
N ASP A 12 49.38 39.34 6.76
CA ASP A 12 50.46 39.20 5.73
C ASP A 12 51.11 37.79 5.66
N ARG A 13 52.12 37.64 4.79
CA ARG A 13 52.94 36.45 4.50
C ARG A 13 53.99 36.10 5.57
N VAL A 14 54.22 34.80 5.78
CA VAL A 14 55.57 34.17 5.90
C VAL A 14 55.50 32.78 5.23
N ALA A 15 56.60 32.27 4.69
CA ALA A 15 56.68 30.95 4.05
C ALA A 15 57.85 30.11 4.55
N SER A 16 57.60 28.81 4.81
CA SER A 16 58.61 27.73 4.80
C SER A 16 57.91 26.36 4.82
N GLY A 17 58.42 25.41 4.04
CA GLY A 17 57.87 24.05 3.96
C GLY A 17 58.49 23.06 4.97
N PRO A 18 58.80 21.82 4.55
CA PRO A 18 57.98 20.69 4.98
C PRO A 18 58.76 19.63 5.78
N LEU A 19 58.03 18.79 6.53
CA LEU A 19 58.58 17.56 7.13
C LEU A 19 57.54 16.44 7.16
N ARG A 20 57.97 15.25 6.73
CA ARG A 20 57.31 13.95 6.99
C ARG A 20 57.97 13.30 8.22
N LEU A 21 57.26 12.36 8.82
CA LEU A 21 57.64 11.20 9.67
C LEU A 21 56.56 11.09 10.77
N SER A 22 56.03 9.94 11.22
CA SER A 22 55.84 8.56 10.75
C SER A 22 55.66 7.72 12.02
N SER A 23 54.82 6.68 11.96
CA SER A 23 54.79 5.50 12.85
C SER A 23 54.55 5.66 14.37
N ASP A 24 53.54 4.90 14.81
CA ASP A 24 53.52 3.98 15.97
C ASP A 24 52.89 4.37 17.32
N ARG A 25 51.86 3.58 17.67
CA ARG A 25 51.35 3.15 19.00
C ARG A 25 50.53 4.12 19.85
N GLY A 26 49.49 3.56 20.50
CA GLY A 26 49.04 4.00 21.82
C GLY A 26 47.53 4.17 22.01
N ASP A 27 46.80 3.05 22.03
CA ASP A 27 45.67 2.71 22.90
C ASP A 27 44.47 3.68 23.14
N ASP A 28 43.27 3.10 23.03
CA ASP A 28 42.03 3.35 23.78
C ASP A 28 41.79 4.69 24.51
N ALA A 29 40.69 5.37 24.13
CA ALA A 29 39.48 5.54 24.99
C ALA A 29 38.68 6.82 24.64
N LEU A 30 37.63 6.70 23.80
CA LEU A 30 36.60 7.74 23.69
C LEU A 30 35.25 7.22 23.14
N ALA A 31 34.78 6.10 23.71
CA ALA A 31 33.51 5.47 23.36
C ALA A 31 32.76 4.91 24.60
N SER A 32 32.54 5.75 25.61
CA SER A 32 31.64 5.43 26.74
C SER A 32 31.15 6.70 27.46
N ALA A 33 30.02 6.58 28.16
CA ALA A 33 29.15 7.64 28.69
C ALA A 33 28.54 8.56 27.60
N LEU A 34 27.25 8.89 27.63
CA LEU A 34 26.25 8.73 28.70
C LEU A 34 25.14 7.73 28.34
N MET A 35 25.24 6.52 28.88
CA MET A 35 24.04 5.76 29.24
C MET A 35 23.55 6.26 30.60
N THR A 36 22.25 6.45 30.78
CA THR A 36 21.64 6.64 32.10
C THR A 36 20.26 6.01 32.08
N GLU A 37 20.13 4.86 32.72
CA GLU A 37 18.86 4.14 32.83
C GLU A 37 17.91 4.89 33.78
N LEU A 38 16.66 5.06 33.36
CA LEU A 38 15.57 5.53 34.22
C LEU A 38 14.45 4.50 34.22
N VAL A 39 14.59 3.50 35.08
CA VAL A 39 13.53 2.56 35.41
C VAL A 39 12.52 3.28 36.30
N PHE A 40 11.30 3.46 35.82
CA PHE A 40 10.18 3.99 36.61
C PHE A 40 9.35 2.84 37.18
N ASP A 41 9.52 2.53 38.47
CA ASP A 41 8.55 1.74 39.25
C ASP A 41 7.30 2.60 39.52
N SER A 42 6.12 2.02 39.34
CA SER A 42 4.85 2.76 39.33
C SER A 42 4.02 2.49 40.58
N ARG A 43 4.11 3.37 41.58
CA ARG A 43 3.20 3.42 42.73
C ARG A 43 2.64 4.84 42.91
N PRO A 44 1.32 5.01 43.12
CA PRO A 44 0.73 6.32 43.32
C PRO A 44 0.88 6.76 44.79
N ASP A 45 1.59 7.86 45.03
CA ASP A 45 1.77 8.40 46.39
C ASP A 45 0.70 9.44 46.78
N ARG A 46 0.54 9.66 48.08
CA ARG A 46 -0.63 10.31 48.68
C ARG A 46 -0.55 11.84 48.80
N GLN A 47 -1.75 12.42 48.88
CA GLN A 47 -2.05 13.83 49.16
C GLN A 47 -1.20 14.45 50.28
N THR A 48 -0.86 15.73 50.10
CA THR A 48 -0.81 16.71 51.22
C THR A 48 -1.57 17.98 50.82
N ASN A 49 -2.28 18.59 51.78
CA ASN A 49 -3.11 19.78 51.57
C ASN A 49 -2.43 21.04 52.09
N THR A 50 -2.62 22.17 51.39
CA THR A 50 -2.63 23.58 51.88
C THR A 50 -3.01 24.48 50.71
N SER A 51 -3.73 25.60 50.84
CA SER A 51 -4.74 26.06 51.81
C SER A 51 -5.28 27.41 51.31
N ASP A 52 -6.60 27.58 51.31
CA ASP A 52 -7.37 28.84 51.33
C ASP A 52 -7.01 30.03 50.40
N THR A 53 -7.98 30.40 49.56
CA THR A 53 -8.56 31.75 49.64
C THR A 53 -10.01 31.75 49.15
N VAL A 54 -10.86 32.62 49.70
CA VAL A 54 -12.32 32.60 49.50
C VAL A 54 -12.78 33.82 48.70
N ALA A 55 -13.66 33.59 47.72
CA ALA A 55 -14.58 34.59 47.19
C ALA A 55 -15.91 33.91 46.84
N SER A 56 -17.02 34.52 47.23
CA SER A 56 -18.38 34.00 47.06
C SER A 56 -19.14 34.74 45.98
N ASP A 57 -19.93 34.04 45.17
CA ASP A 57 -21.29 34.50 44.84
C ASP A 57 -22.17 33.36 44.31
N GLY A 58 -23.49 33.47 44.50
CA GLY A 58 -24.43 32.37 44.32
C GLY A 58 -25.45 32.55 43.20
N GLN A 59 -25.48 31.62 42.25
CA GLN A 59 -26.61 31.36 41.34
C GLN A 59 -26.77 29.85 41.08
N PRO A 60 -28.00 29.30 41.12
CA PRO A 60 -28.24 27.89 40.81
C PRO A 60 -28.25 27.63 39.30
N MET A 61 -27.20 26.98 38.77
CA MET A 61 -27.22 26.53 37.38
C MET A 61 -28.23 25.40 37.16
N ARG A 62 -28.95 25.49 36.05
CA ARG A 62 -29.87 24.44 35.55
C ARG A 62 -29.06 23.23 35.03
N PRO A 63 -29.62 22.01 35.02
CA PRO A 63 -28.93 20.85 34.47
C PRO A 63 -28.54 21.09 33.00
N ALA A 64 -27.26 20.91 32.69
CA ALA A 64 -26.72 21.12 31.35
C ALA A 64 -27.24 20.05 30.38
N THR A 65 -27.57 20.47 29.16
CA THR A 65 -28.06 19.58 28.10
C THR A 65 -26.98 18.62 27.58
N PHE A 66 -27.42 17.60 26.83
CA PHE A 66 -26.69 16.41 26.36
C PHE A 66 -25.53 16.66 25.36
N THR A 67 -24.84 17.80 25.46
CA THR A 67 -23.94 18.33 24.42
C THR A 67 -22.47 18.49 24.87
N ASN A 68 -22.17 18.27 26.16
CA ASN A 68 -20.81 18.45 26.70
C ASN A 68 -19.99 17.17 26.87
N LEU A 69 -20.59 15.97 26.78
CA LEU A 69 -19.88 14.70 26.93
C LEU A 69 -18.87 14.43 25.80
N THR A 70 -19.18 14.85 24.56
CA THR A 70 -18.28 14.71 23.40
C THR A 70 -16.97 15.50 23.52
N ARG A 71 -16.83 16.39 24.51
CA ARG A 71 -15.61 17.16 24.75
C ARG A 71 -14.66 16.52 25.78
N ALA A 72 -15.11 15.48 26.50
CA ALA A 72 -14.31 14.74 27.47
C ALA A 72 -13.39 13.68 26.85
N MET A 73 -13.62 13.27 25.59
CA MET A 73 -12.81 12.27 24.86
C MET A 73 -11.44 12.79 24.39
N SER A 74 -10.94 13.90 24.94
CA SER A 74 -9.90 14.75 24.34
C SER A 74 -8.51 14.65 25.00
N SER A 75 -8.17 13.53 25.65
CA SER A 75 -6.86 13.38 26.32
C SER A 75 -6.17 12.01 26.24
N VAL A 76 -6.70 11.05 25.48
CA VAL A 76 -5.85 9.93 25.03
C VAL A 76 -4.83 10.48 24.04
N ARG A 77 -3.56 10.13 24.22
CA ARG A 77 -2.48 10.51 23.30
C ARG A 77 -2.23 9.39 22.31
N SER A 78 -1.76 9.74 21.12
CA SER A 78 -1.21 8.75 20.20
C SER A 78 0.04 8.10 20.80
N GLY A 79 0.30 6.83 20.46
CA GLY A 79 1.38 6.04 21.01
C GLY A 79 1.08 4.54 21.09
N VAL A 80 1.76 3.85 21.99
CA VAL A 80 1.58 2.42 22.26
C VAL A 80 1.23 2.23 23.73
N TYR A 81 0.19 1.46 23.98
CA TYR A 81 -0.26 1.06 25.31
C TYR A 81 -0.24 -0.47 25.43
N PHE A 82 0.15 -0.98 26.60
CA PHE A 82 0.06 -2.40 26.93
C PHE A 82 -0.70 -2.57 28.25
N ASP A 83 -1.72 -3.42 28.24
CA ASP A 83 -2.45 -3.83 29.43
C ASP A 83 -1.89 -5.18 29.92
N PRO A 84 -1.21 -5.24 31.08
CA PRO A 84 -0.61 -6.47 31.58
C PRO A 84 -1.63 -7.48 32.12
N LEU A 85 -2.86 -7.08 32.43
CA LEU A 85 -3.90 -7.98 32.94
C LEU A 85 -4.56 -8.75 31.80
N THR A 86 -4.87 -8.08 30.69
CA THR A 86 -5.47 -8.71 29.50
C THR A 86 -4.42 -9.19 28.48
N ARG A 87 -3.16 -8.76 28.64
CA ARG A 87 -2.02 -8.95 27.71
C ARG A 87 -2.24 -8.31 26.33
N ILE A 88 -3.04 -7.25 26.26
CA ILE A 88 -3.42 -6.57 25.01
C ILE A 88 -2.49 -5.38 24.73
N PHE A 89 -1.94 -5.32 23.53
CA PHE A 89 -1.30 -4.14 22.96
C PHE A 89 -2.34 -3.32 22.19
N ARG A 90 -2.44 -2.02 22.50
CA ARG A 90 -3.23 -1.03 21.75
C ARG A 90 -2.27 -0.01 21.13
N LEU A 91 -2.20 0.01 19.79
CA LEU A 91 -1.39 0.91 18.98
C LEU A 91 -2.31 2.01 18.46
N CYS A 92 -2.14 3.20 18.99
CA CYS A 92 -3.11 4.30 18.94
C CYS A 92 -2.56 5.45 18.10
N THR A 93 -3.16 5.74 16.95
CA THR A 93 -2.84 6.93 16.15
C THR A 93 -3.69 8.12 16.60
N ARG A 94 -4.16 8.98 15.70
CA ARG A 94 -5.10 10.07 15.99
C ARG A 94 -6.55 9.67 15.70
N SER A 95 -6.78 8.76 14.75
CA SER A 95 -8.11 8.31 14.31
C SER A 95 -8.25 6.79 14.22
N THR A 96 -7.17 6.01 14.38
CA THR A 96 -7.15 4.56 14.17
C THR A 96 -6.56 3.81 15.36
N LEU A 97 -7.04 2.58 15.55
CA LEU A 97 -6.55 1.63 16.55
C LEU A 97 -6.14 0.34 15.84
N TYR A 98 -4.91 -0.09 16.09
CA TYR A 98 -4.42 -1.44 15.77
C TYR A 98 -4.22 -2.19 17.10
N SER A 99 -4.74 -3.40 17.25
CA SER A 99 -4.79 -4.13 18.51
C SER A 99 -4.56 -5.62 18.34
N PHE A 100 -3.71 -6.19 19.19
CA PHE A 100 -3.41 -7.62 19.26
C PHE A 100 -3.05 -8.01 20.71
N ARG A 101 -3.03 -9.30 21.03
CA ARG A 101 -2.72 -9.80 22.39
C ARG A 101 -1.72 -10.94 22.40
N VAL A 102 -1.11 -11.17 23.55
CA VAL A 102 -0.44 -12.44 23.85
C VAL A 102 -1.48 -13.43 24.38
N ASP A 103 -1.66 -14.57 23.71
CA ASP A 103 -2.54 -15.65 24.19
C ASP A 103 -1.85 -16.56 25.22
N ASP A 104 -2.59 -17.50 25.80
CA ASP A 104 -2.06 -18.42 26.83
C ASP A 104 -1.01 -19.41 26.28
N ASN A 105 -1.03 -19.66 24.97
CA ASN A 105 -0.02 -20.43 24.25
C ASN A 105 1.15 -19.54 23.75
N ARG A 106 1.23 -18.29 24.22
CA ARG A 106 2.26 -17.27 23.89
C ARG A 106 2.32 -16.90 22.41
N ASN A 107 1.22 -17.07 21.66
CA ASN A 107 1.08 -16.54 20.30
C ASN A 107 0.70 -15.05 20.33
N LEU A 108 0.92 -14.36 19.21
CA LEU A 108 0.40 -13.01 18.99
C LEU A 108 -0.90 -13.08 18.18
N GLU A 109 -2.02 -13.00 18.89
CA GLU A 109 -3.38 -13.07 18.33
C GLU A 109 -3.85 -11.66 17.94
N HIS A 110 -4.09 -11.43 16.66
CA HIS A 110 -4.67 -10.18 16.16
C HIS A 110 -6.12 -10.04 16.64
N LEU A 111 -6.52 -8.83 17.05
CA LEU A 111 -7.88 -8.56 17.56
C LEU A 111 -8.64 -7.54 16.71
N TYR A 112 -7.96 -6.49 16.24
CA TYR A 112 -8.60 -5.39 15.52
C TYR A 112 -7.59 -4.51 14.77
N TYR A 113 -7.95 -4.05 13.57
CA TYR A 113 -7.35 -2.86 12.97
C TYR A 113 -8.43 -2.03 12.27
N GLY A 114 -8.66 -0.81 12.76
CA GLY A 114 -9.70 0.05 12.21
C GLY A 114 -9.86 1.39 12.90
N SER A 115 -11.10 1.88 12.93
CA SER A 115 -11.51 3.14 13.57
C SER A 115 -11.24 3.12 15.07
N TRP A 116 -11.08 4.30 15.66
CA TRP A 116 -10.80 4.44 17.08
C TRP A 116 -11.87 3.80 18.00
N LEU A 117 -11.43 2.93 18.92
CA LEU A 117 -12.23 2.38 20.03
C LEU A 117 -11.74 2.95 21.37
N GLY A 118 -12.56 2.91 22.43
CA GLY A 118 -12.18 3.39 23.75
C GLY A 118 -11.02 2.60 24.36
N LEU A 119 -10.14 3.26 25.13
CA LEU A 119 -9.10 2.55 25.88
C LEU A 119 -9.69 1.66 26.98
N ASP A 120 -10.80 2.11 27.58
CA ASP A 120 -11.54 1.38 28.61
C ASP A 120 -12.42 0.25 28.04
N ASP A 121 -12.59 0.18 26.71
CA ASP A 121 -13.32 -0.92 26.06
C ASP A 121 -12.55 -2.22 26.24
N ASN A 122 -13.21 -3.22 26.83
CA ASN A 122 -12.59 -4.53 27.10
C ASN A 122 -12.48 -5.35 25.81
N LEU A 123 -11.39 -5.20 25.07
CA LEU A 123 -11.14 -5.89 23.81
C LEU A 123 -10.94 -7.42 23.94
N THR A 124 -11.02 -8.03 25.14
CA THR A 124 -10.89 -9.49 25.27
C THR A 124 -12.01 -10.24 24.56
N TYR A 125 -13.23 -9.70 24.43
CA TYR A 125 -14.34 -10.40 23.77
C TYR A 125 -14.09 -10.67 22.27
N LEU A 126 -13.15 -9.95 21.64
CA LEU A 126 -12.79 -10.11 20.22
C LEU A 126 -12.02 -11.41 19.95
N SER A 127 -11.38 -12.01 20.96
CA SER A 127 -10.77 -13.33 20.80
C SER A 127 -11.79 -14.45 20.99
N LEU A 128 -11.87 -15.33 20.00
CA LEU A 128 -12.60 -16.60 20.12
C LEU A 128 -12.12 -17.46 21.28
N GLY A 129 -10.86 -17.32 21.72
CA GLY A 129 -10.31 -18.03 22.88
C GLY A 129 -10.93 -17.60 24.22
N ASN A 130 -11.71 -16.52 24.24
CA ASN A 130 -12.51 -16.09 25.40
C ASN A 130 -14.02 -16.29 25.18
N VAL A 131 -14.44 -16.90 24.07
CA VAL A 131 -15.81 -17.38 23.86
C VAL A 131 -15.88 -18.78 24.49
N PRO A 132 -16.67 -19.00 25.56
CA PRO A 132 -16.81 -20.33 26.13
C PRO A 132 -17.43 -21.28 25.11
N GLY A 133 -16.91 -22.52 25.04
CA GLY A 133 -17.66 -23.65 24.49
C GLY A 133 -19.08 -23.65 25.11
N PRO A 134 -20.12 -23.95 24.32
CA PRO A 134 -21.48 -23.40 24.44
C PRO A 134 -22.03 -23.18 25.88
N PHE A 135 -21.66 -22.02 26.43
CA PHE A 135 -22.06 -21.47 27.75
C PHE A 135 -21.85 -22.40 28.96
N ASP A 136 -20.64 -22.34 29.56
CA ASP A 136 -20.38 -22.81 30.93
C ASP A 136 -20.68 -21.70 31.98
N PRO A 137 -21.64 -21.88 32.91
CA PRO A 137 -22.07 -20.83 33.85
C PRO A 137 -21.22 -20.68 35.14
N HIS A 138 -19.93 -21.04 35.15
CA HIS A 138 -19.17 -21.30 36.39
C HIS A 138 -18.01 -20.33 36.73
N GLY A 139 -18.17 -19.00 36.54
CA GLY A 139 -17.25 -17.94 36.99
C GLY A 139 -17.67 -17.23 38.31
N ILE A 140 -16.71 -16.82 39.17
CA ILE A 140 -16.85 -16.56 40.63
C ILE A 140 -15.91 -15.40 41.12
N VAL A 141 -16.07 -14.60 42.21
CA VAL A 141 -17.18 -13.88 42.94
C VAL A 141 -16.56 -13.07 44.11
N PRO A 142 -16.83 -11.76 44.27
CA PRO A 142 -16.89 -11.11 45.61
C PRO A 142 -18.08 -10.11 45.76
N SER A 143 -18.60 -9.75 46.95
CA SER A 143 -18.30 -10.09 48.37
C SER A 143 -19.61 -10.09 49.20
N ALA A 144 -19.57 -10.49 50.48
CA ALA A 144 -20.76 -10.89 51.25
C ALA A 144 -21.26 -9.89 52.32
N ALA A 145 -22.59 -9.73 52.44
CA ALA A 145 -23.30 -9.23 53.63
C ALA A 145 -24.81 -9.59 53.61
N GLU A 146 -25.22 -10.59 54.42
CA GLU A 146 -26.61 -10.89 54.86
C GLU A 146 -27.69 -11.19 53.78
N PRO A 147 -28.93 -11.60 54.16
CA PRO A 147 -29.32 -12.68 55.07
C PRO A 147 -29.83 -13.94 54.31
N ASN A 148 -30.29 -14.99 55.00
CA ASN A 148 -30.31 -16.36 54.46
C ASN A 148 -31.69 -16.91 54.00
N ILE A 149 -31.78 -17.35 52.73
CA ILE A 149 -32.93 -17.96 52.01
C ILE A 149 -33.64 -19.11 52.74
N MET A 150 -32.98 -19.81 53.68
CA MET A 150 -33.53 -20.97 54.40
C MET A 150 -34.94 -20.73 55.00
N GLN A 151 -35.21 -19.53 55.52
CA GLN A 151 -36.47 -19.19 56.18
C GLN A 151 -37.64 -19.04 55.19
N THR A 152 -37.38 -18.62 53.95
CA THR A 152 -38.43 -18.41 52.93
C THR A 152 -38.92 -19.73 52.33
N MET A 153 -38.10 -20.79 52.40
CA MET A 153 -38.41 -22.10 51.80
C MET A 153 -39.06 -23.10 52.78
N GLY A 154 -39.27 -22.72 54.05
CA GLY A 154 -39.76 -23.65 55.09
C GLY A 154 -38.80 -24.81 55.38
N LEU A 155 -37.49 -24.60 55.17
CA LEU A 155 -36.44 -25.60 55.37
C LEU A 155 -35.82 -25.54 56.78
N ASP A 156 -36.26 -24.61 57.61
CA ASP A 156 -35.88 -24.43 59.01
C ASP A 156 -36.36 -25.58 59.92
N GLU A 157 -37.41 -26.32 59.54
CA GLU A 157 -37.80 -27.57 60.21
C GLU A 157 -36.83 -28.74 59.94
N LEU A 158 -36.04 -28.68 58.86
CA LEU A 158 -35.10 -29.74 58.50
C LEU A 158 -33.73 -29.50 59.13
N GLN A 159 -33.51 -30.01 60.34
CA GLN A 159 -32.15 -30.14 60.87
C GLN A 159 -31.36 -31.21 60.11
N PHE A 160 -30.13 -30.88 59.71
CA PHE A 160 -29.13 -31.78 59.14
C PHE A 160 -27.74 -31.34 59.58
N ALA A 161 -26.90 -32.29 60.00
CA ALA A 161 -25.57 -32.04 60.56
C ALA A 161 -24.45 -32.04 59.50
N SER A 162 -24.74 -32.44 58.26
CA SER A 162 -23.77 -32.42 57.16
C SER A 162 -24.43 -32.29 55.78
N GLU A 163 -23.66 -31.82 54.80
CA GLU A 163 -24.09 -31.76 53.39
C GLU A 163 -24.42 -33.17 52.83
N GLN A 164 -23.72 -34.19 53.31
CA GLN A 164 -23.94 -35.58 52.90
C GLN A 164 -25.29 -36.11 53.41
N GLU A 165 -25.69 -35.70 54.62
CA GLU A 165 -27.02 -35.99 55.19
C GLU A 165 -28.12 -35.21 54.45
N LEU A 166 -27.90 -33.94 54.13
CA LEU A 166 -28.82 -33.14 53.29
C LEU A 166 -29.04 -33.82 51.94
N ARG A 167 -27.97 -34.25 51.24
CA ARG A 167 -28.06 -35.00 49.97
C ARG A 167 -28.82 -36.33 50.12
N GLN A 168 -28.79 -36.99 51.28
CA GLN A 168 -29.59 -38.20 51.54
C GLN A 168 -31.08 -37.87 51.81
N LYS A 169 -31.37 -36.90 52.69
CA LYS A 169 -32.73 -36.43 52.98
C LYS A 169 -33.43 -35.90 51.71
N TRP A 170 -32.70 -35.17 50.87
CA TRP A 170 -33.19 -34.69 49.56
C TRP A 170 -33.53 -35.84 48.60
N ARG A 171 -32.68 -36.88 48.52
CA ARG A 171 -32.94 -38.09 47.71
C ARG A 171 -34.13 -38.92 48.21
N LEU A 172 -34.42 -38.88 49.51
CA LEU A 172 -35.63 -39.49 50.08
C LEU A 172 -36.87 -38.67 49.73
N PHE A 173 -36.80 -37.34 49.84
CA PHE A 173 -37.89 -36.42 49.50
C PHE A 173 -38.29 -36.49 48.01
N THR A 174 -37.31 -36.58 47.10
CA THR A 174 -37.60 -36.76 45.66
C THR A 174 -38.07 -38.17 45.31
N ARG A 175 -37.62 -39.23 46.01
CA ARG A 175 -38.18 -40.57 45.85
C ARG A 175 -39.65 -40.65 46.27
N ALA A 176 -40.01 -40.05 47.41
CA ALA A 176 -41.37 -40.09 47.95
C ALA A 176 -42.45 -39.50 47.02
N LYS A 177 -42.09 -38.64 46.06
CA LYS A 177 -43.00 -38.12 45.02
C LYS A 177 -42.98 -38.89 43.68
N ASN A 178 -42.06 -39.83 43.49
CA ASN A 178 -42.05 -40.68 42.29
C ASN A 178 -42.99 -41.88 42.42
N ASP A 179 -43.12 -42.47 43.61
CA ASP A 179 -43.95 -43.67 43.83
C ASP A 179 -45.47 -43.41 43.71
N THR A 180 -45.90 -42.15 43.72
CA THR A 180 -47.29 -41.75 43.43
C THR A 180 -47.66 -41.69 41.94
N ALA A 181 -46.72 -41.96 41.03
CA ALA A 181 -46.92 -41.86 39.57
C ALA A 181 -47.24 -43.21 38.87
N VAL A 182 -48.08 -44.07 39.49
CA VAL A 182 -48.44 -45.39 38.96
C VAL A 182 -49.85 -45.42 38.37
N SER A 183 -50.06 -44.68 37.28
CA SER A 183 -51.16 -44.89 36.33
C SER A 183 -50.79 -44.22 35.01
N GLY A 184 -50.79 -44.98 33.91
CA GLY A 184 -50.04 -44.65 32.69
C GLY A 184 -50.40 -43.33 32.00
N ASP A 185 -49.35 -42.58 31.64
CA ASP A 185 -49.18 -42.00 30.31
C ASP A 185 -47.67 -41.86 30.00
N TYR A 186 -47.25 -42.26 28.80
CA TYR A 186 -45.83 -42.56 28.52
C TYR A 186 -44.97 -41.38 28.05
N GLU A 187 -45.53 -40.17 27.90
CA GLU A 187 -44.79 -39.01 27.36
C GLU A 187 -44.14 -38.10 28.41
N ASN A 188 -44.47 -38.22 29.71
CA ASN A 188 -44.08 -37.22 30.73
C ASN A 188 -42.92 -37.60 31.68
N VAL A 189 -42.13 -38.62 31.34
CA VAL A 189 -40.95 -39.07 32.12
C VAL A 189 -39.90 -37.95 32.32
N GLY A 190 -39.92 -36.91 31.47
CA GLY A 190 -39.03 -35.76 31.58
C GLY A 190 -39.37 -34.75 32.69
N ARG A 191 -40.63 -34.66 33.16
CA ARG A 191 -41.08 -33.55 34.01
C ARG A 191 -40.40 -33.51 35.40
N PRO A 192 -40.27 -34.63 36.15
CA PRO A 192 -39.61 -34.62 37.46
C PRO A 192 -38.12 -34.26 37.36
N ARG A 193 -37.41 -34.77 36.35
CA ARG A 193 -35.98 -34.42 36.11
C ARG A 193 -35.78 -32.99 35.63
N ARG A 194 -36.74 -32.43 34.86
CA ARG A 194 -36.73 -31.01 34.50
C ARG A 194 -36.99 -30.11 35.71
N LEU A 195 -37.88 -30.51 36.62
CA LEU A 195 -38.08 -29.83 37.90
C LEU A 195 -36.86 -29.95 38.82
N GLU A 196 -36.26 -31.15 38.95
CA GLU A 196 -35.01 -31.35 39.71
C GLU A 196 -33.89 -30.44 39.19
N ASN A 197 -33.68 -30.39 37.88
CA ASN A 197 -32.71 -29.47 37.27
C ASN A 197 -33.11 -28.00 37.41
N ALA A 198 -34.39 -27.65 37.29
CA ALA A 198 -34.85 -26.26 37.41
C ALA A 198 -34.71 -25.74 38.84
N SER A 199 -35.11 -26.51 39.86
CA SER A 199 -34.93 -26.17 41.27
C SER A 199 -33.46 -26.10 41.66
N TRP A 200 -32.62 -27.02 41.18
CA TRP A 200 -31.17 -26.97 41.44
C TRP A 200 -30.52 -25.76 40.76
N ARG A 201 -30.93 -25.44 39.52
CA ARG A 201 -30.48 -24.23 38.81
C ARG A 201 -30.96 -22.95 39.48
N LEU A 202 -32.22 -22.85 39.91
CA LEU A 202 -32.75 -21.66 40.58
C LEU A 202 -32.06 -21.41 41.93
N TRP A 203 -31.92 -22.45 42.76
CA TRP A 203 -31.15 -22.41 44.01
C TRP A 203 -29.68 -21.99 43.79
N HIS A 204 -29.09 -22.37 42.65
CA HIS A 204 -27.73 -21.97 42.27
C HIS A 204 -27.67 -20.61 41.54
N MET A 205 -28.78 -20.09 40.99
CA MET A 205 -28.88 -18.81 40.28
C MET A 205 -29.15 -17.64 41.23
N GLU A 206 -29.98 -17.81 42.26
CA GLU A 206 -30.10 -16.81 43.34
C GLU A 206 -28.76 -16.59 44.03
N ARG A 207 -27.91 -17.62 44.07
CA ARG A 207 -26.54 -17.56 44.58
C ARG A 207 -25.55 -16.78 43.68
N MET A 208 -25.94 -16.37 42.48
CA MET A 208 -25.06 -15.82 41.44
C MET A 208 -25.56 -14.51 40.78
N LYS A 209 -26.77 -14.01 41.10
CA LYS A 209 -27.36 -12.81 40.49
C LYS A 209 -27.37 -11.59 41.43
N GLY A 210 -26.28 -10.83 41.43
CA GLY A 210 -26.12 -9.60 42.22
C GLY A 210 -26.78 -8.34 41.63
N SER A 211 -28.05 -8.38 41.20
CA SER A 211 -28.77 -7.18 40.74
C SER A 211 -30.28 -7.26 41.00
N VAL A 212 -30.89 -6.10 41.32
CA VAL A 212 -32.27 -6.00 41.82
C VAL A 212 -33.30 -6.29 40.71
N VAL A 213 -34.18 -7.26 40.94
CA VAL A 213 -35.34 -7.59 40.11
C VAL A 213 -36.56 -7.79 41.00
N ASP A 214 -37.70 -7.24 40.59
CA ASP A 214 -38.98 -7.31 41.32
C ASP A 214 -39.78 -8.55 40.88
N LEU A 215 -39.53 -9.69 41.55
CA LEU A 215 -39.96 -11.01 41.09
C LEU A 215 -41.48 -11.26 41.18
N GLU A 216 -42.24 -10.46 41.92
CA GLU A 216 -43.72 -10.55 41.88
C GLU A 216 -44.28 -10.11 40.52
N LYS A 217 -43.52 -9.29 39.77
CA LYS A 217 -43.97 -8.68 38.52
C LYS A 217 -43.63 -9.49 37.27
N ASP A 218 -42.46 -10.13 37.25
CA ASP A 218 -41.96 -10.88 36.10
C ASP A 218 -42.37 -12.37 36.09
N LEU A 219 -43.08 -12.84 37.13
CA LEU A 219 -43.56 -14.23 37.28
C LEU A 219 -45.08 -14.32 37.54
N SER A 220 -45.87 -13.33 37.12
CA SER A 220 -47.34 -13.43 37.18
C SER A 220 -47.85 -14.56 36.28
N GLU A 221 -49.00 -15.16 36.64
CA GLU A 221 -49.56 -16.30 35.91
C GLU A 221 -49.84 -15.98 34.43
N GLU A 222 -50.22 -14.73 34.10
CA GLU A 222 -50.44 -14.26 32.73
C GLU A 222 -49.19 -14.38 31.83
N VAL A 223 -48.00 -14.11 32.38
CA VAL A 223 -46.72 -14.23 31.65
C VAL A 223 -46.39 -15.70 31.37
N LEU A 224 -46.70 -16.58 32.32
CA LEU A 224 -46.48 -18.02 32.20
C LEU A 224 -47.47 -18.69 31.22
N GLU A 225 -48.75 -18.31 31.24
CA GLU A 225 -49.74 -18.82 30.29
C GLU A 225 -49.42 -18.40 28.84
N HIS A 226 -49.05 -17.12 28.63
CA HIS A 226 -48.73 -16.61 27.31
C HIS A 226 -47.47 -17.26 26.70
N ALA A 227 -46.54 -17.77 27.52
CA ALA A 227 -45.39 -18.54 27.05
C ALA A 227 -45.77 -19.97 26.59
N LEU A 228 -46.78 -20.59 27.19
CA LEU A 228 -47.14 -21.99 26.96
C LEU A 228 -47.99 -22.22 25.71
N GLN A 229 -48.87 -21.28 25.35
CA GLN A 229 -49.86 -21.50 24.27
C GLN A 229 -49.30 -21.54 22.83
N ARG A 230 -47.99 -21.28 22.61
CA ARG A 230 -47.38 -21.27 21.26
C ARG A 230 -46.90 -22.64 20.74
N GLY A 231 -47.05 -23.73 21.51
CA GLY A 231 -46.51 -25.05 21.14
C GLY A 231 -47.40 -25.98 20.30
N GLU A 232 -48.73 -25.89 20.40
CA GLU A 232 -49.60 -27.08 20.21
C GLU A 232 -50.52 -27.08 18.96
N LYS A 233 -50.25 -26.30 17.91
CA LYS A 233 -51.12 -26.26 16.71
C LYS A 233 -50.36 -26.34 15.38
N ALA A 234 -49.71 -27.49 15.11
CA ALA A 234 -49.03 -27.75 13.84
C ALA A 234 -48.93 -29.23 13.39
N GLN A 235 -49.98 -30.06 13.51
CA GLN A 235 -50.08 -31.33 12.77
C GLN A 235 -51.51 -31.90 12.67
N GLU A 236 -51.79 -32.62 11.57
CA GLU A 236 -53.04 -33.34 11.22
C GLU A 236 -54.31 -32.47 11.00
N ARG A 237 -55.23 -32.66 10.03
CA ARG A 237 -55.44 -33.54 8.84
C ARG A 237 -56.48 -32.79 7.90
N PRO A 238 -57.25 -33.44 7.00
CA PRO A 238 -56.95 -33.86 5.62
C PRO A 238 -57.76 -33.07 4.54
N ALA A 239 -57.97 -33.63 3.33
CA ALA A 239 -58.54 -32.93 2.16
C ALA A 239 -60.09 -33.05 1.99
N GLY A 240 -60.74 -32.05 1.35
CA GLY A 240 -62.14 -32.16 0.88
C GLY A 240 -62.87 -30.87 0.42
N SER A 241 -63.09 -30.72 -0.90
CA SER A 241 -64.18 -30.00 -1.62
C SER A 241 -65.00 -28.81 -1.03
N ARG A 242 -64.91 -27.65 -1.71
CA ARG A 242 -65.98 -26.68 -2.13
C ARG A 242 -67.17 -26.30 -1.19
N ALA A 243 -67.17 -25.03 -0.74
CA ALA A 243 -68.15 -23.91 -1.00
C ALA A 243 -69.70 -24.12 -0.98
N PRO A 244 -70.57 -23.05 -0.95
CA PRO A 244 -70.38 -21.59 -0.73
C PRO A 244 -71.14 -21.05 0.52
N VAL A 245 -71.26 -19.74 0.84
CA VAL A 245 -72.28 -18.76 0.38
C VAL A 245 -72.01 -17.34 0.96
N SER A 246 -72.49 -16.31 0.23
CA SER A 246 -72.47 -14.84 0.45
C SER A 246 -73.34 -14.34 1.65
N HIS A 247 -73.25 -13.10 2.16
CA HIS A 247 -73.38 -11.79 1.48
C HIS A 247 -72.81 -10.55 2.23
N VAL A 248 -72.03 -9.72 1.51
CA VAL A 248 -72.30 -8.32 1.08
C VAL A 248 -72.88 -7.29 2.10
N PRO A 249 -72.43 -6.00 2.14
CA PRO A 249 -71.27 -5.31 1.51
C PRO A 249 -70.20 -4.95 2.60
N ALA A 250 -69.39 -3.88 2.67
CA ALA A 250 -69.05 -2.65 1.90
C ALA A 250 -67.65 -2.13 2.40
N THR A 251 -66.86 -1.21 1.79
CA THR A 251 -66.93 -0.47 0.51
C THR A 251 -65.52 -0.04 0.03
N ALA A 252 -65.45 0.38 -1.25
CA ALA A 252 -64.47 1.18 -2.00
C ALA A 252 -63.49 2.13 -1.25
N SER A 253 -62.26 2.42 -1.75
CA SER A 253 -61.43 1.95 -2.90
C SER A 253 -60.01 2.58 -2.79
N SER A 254 -58.97 2.41 -3.63
CA SER A 254 -58.72 1.86 -4.98
C SER A 254 -57.25 1.30 -5.07
N VAL A 255 -56.75 0.47 -6.02
CA VAL A 255 -57.08 0.03 -7.40
C VAL A 255 -56.37 0.88 -8.50
N ASN A 256 -55.57 0.36 -9.46
CA ASN A 256 -55.41 -1.03 -9.95
C ASN A 256 -54.03 -1.41 -10.58
N ALA A 257 -53.90 -2.67 -11.04
CA ALA A 257 -52.95 -3.18 -12.06
C ALA A 257 -53.74 -3.84 -13.25
N GLU A 258 -53.34 -4.84 -14.07
CA GLU A 258 -52.29 -5.89 -14.05
C GLU A 258 -51.63 -6.16 -15.45
N GLN A 259 -52.08 -7.17 -16.23
CA GLN A 259 -51.37 -7.77 -17.39
C GLN A 259 -52.32 -8.31 -18.52
N PRO A 260 -51.85 -8.92 -19.64
CA PRO A 260 -52.51 -8.82 -20.96
C PRO A 260 -53.16 -10.12 -21.54
N THR A 261 -53.83 -9.97 -22.70
CA THR A 261 -54.21 -11.03 -23.66
C THR A 261 -54.08 -10.55 -25.13
N SER A 262 -54.32 -11.45 -26.11
CA SER A 262 -53.94 -11.27 -27.54
C SER A 262 -55.04 -11.70 -28.55
N ALA A 263 -54.82 -11.38 -29.84
CA ALA A 263 -55.53 -11.85 -31.06
C ALA A 263 -56.95 -11.26 -31.32
N ALA A 264 -57.46 -11.13 -32.57
CA ALA A 264 -56.85 -11.10 -33.93
C ALA A 264 -57.90 -10.66 -34.99
N ALA A 265 -57.44 -10.33 -36.23
CA ALA A 265 -58.22 -10.11 -37.47
C ALA A 265 -59.19 -8.88 -37.46
N GLU A 266 -59.63 -8.29 -38.58
CA GLU A 266 -59.78 -8.77 -39.98
C GLU A 266 -59.24 -7.77 -41.05
N GLU A 267 -59.48 -8.02 -42.35
CA GLU A 267 -58.69 -7.53 -43.50
C GLU A 267 -59.27 -6.35 -44.29
N THR A 268 -58.42 -5.62 -45.03
CA THR A 268 -58.66 -5.30 -46.47
C THR A 268 -57.39 -4.78 -47.18
N GLU A 269 -57.08 -5.35 -48.33
CA GLU A 269 -55.98 -4.97 -49.27
C GLU A 269 -56.55 -4.14 -50.46
N PRO A 270 -55.78 -3.72 -51.52
CA PRO A 270 -54.34 -3.86 -51.78
C PRO A 270 -53.62 -2.57 -52.28
N VAL A 271 -52.29 -2.62 -52.44
CA VAL A 271 -51.57 -2.48 -53.75
C VAL A 271 -50.03 -2.40 -53.53
N GLN A 272 -49.27 -2.96 -54.48
CA GLN A 272 -47.84 -3.31 -54.39
C GLN A 272 -46.89 -2.18 -54.89
N GLY A 273 -45.59 -2.18 -54.54
CA GLY A 273 -44.91 -3.02 -53.55
C GLY A 273 -43.41 -3.31 -53.79
N THR A 274 -42.92 -4.32 -53.06
CA THR A 274 -41.66 -5.09 -53.22
C THR A 274 -40.28 -4.43 -53.03
N LEU A 275 -39.61 -4.90 -51.97
CA LEU A 275 -38.15 -4.95 -51.77
C LEU A 275 -37.81 -6.42 -51.44
N HIS A 276 -36.63 -6.94 -51.78
CA HIS A 276 -36.21 -8.31 -51.43
C HIS A 276 -35.19 -8.38 -50.29
N ARG A 277 -35.31 -9.43 -49.46
CA ARG A 277 -34.42 -9.82 -48.35
C ARG A 277 -34.40 -11.34 -48.21
N PHE A 278 -33.27 -11.89 -47.79
CA PHE A 278 -33.12 -13.10 -46.95
C PHE A 278 -31.92 -12.83 -46.00
N ALA A 279 -31.85 -13.10 -44.70
CA ALA A 279 -32.46 -14.10 -43.78
C ALA A 279 -31.70 -15.46 -43.73
N SER A 280 -31.50 -16.15 -42.59
CA SER A 280 -31.52 -15.79 -41.14
C SER A 280 -31.18 -17.00 -40.23
N THR A 281 -30.53 -16.78 -39.05
CA THR A 281 -30.62 -17.58 -37.78
C THR A 281 -30.16 -19.07 -37.76
N PRO A 282 -30.06 -19.78 -36.59
CA PRO A 282 -29.62 -19.38 -35.23
C PRO A 282 -28.74 -20.41 -34.44
N ALA A 283 -28.24 -19.98 -33.26
CA ALA A 283 -28.06 -20.70 -31.97
C ALA A 283 -27.13 -21.93 -31.79
N LEU A 284 -26.44 -21.97 -30.63
CA LEU A 284 -26.03 -23.19 -29.90
C LEU A 284 -25.83 -22.90 -28.38
N ASP A 285 -25.88 -23.95 -27.57
CA ASP A 285 -25.92 -23.96 -26.09
C ASP A 285 -24.54 -23.89 -25.41
N ILE A 286 -24.48 -23.52 -24.11
CA ILE A 286 -23.25 -23.43 -23.30
C ILE A 286 -23.46 -24.05 -21.91
N SER A 287 -23.04 -25.30 -21.73
CA SER A 287 -23.14 -26.01 -20.44
C SER A 287 -21.90 -26.85 -20.07
N LYS A 288 -21.01 -26.23 -19.26
CA LYS A 288 -19.98 -26.84 -18.38
C LYS A 288 -18.73 -27.51 -19.05
N PRO A 289 -17.64 -27.78 -18.27
CA PRO A 289 -16.26 -27.66 -18.78
C PRO A 289 -15.40 -28.93 -18.67
N GLU A 290 -14.17 -28.92 -19.25
CA GLU A 290 -12.92 -29.18 -18.50
C GLU A 290 -11.60 -29.00 -19.31
N ARG A 291 -10.51 -28.83 -18.54
CA ARG A 291 -9.08 -29.10 -18.81
C ARG A 291 -8.26 -28.32 -19.84
N SER A 292 -6.98 -28.23 -19.49
CA SER A 292 -5.86 -27.60 -20.19
C SER A 292 -5.05 -28.60 -21.03
N LEU A 293 -4.27 -28.09 -21.99
CA LEU A 293 -2.82 -28.31 -22.05
C LEU A 293 -2.14 -27.33 -23.04
N ALA A 294 -0.81 -27.34 -23.10
CA ALA A 294 0.02 -26.29 -23.71
C ALA A 294 0.65 -26.66 -25.07
N SER A 295 1.35 -25.69 -25.69
CA SER A 295 1.98 -25.71 -27.03
C SER A 295 0.97 -25.71 -28.20
N VAL A 296 1.22 -25.09 -29.36
CA VAL A 296 2.45 -25.00 -30.17
C VAL A 296 2.63 -23.61 -30.81
N ILE A 297 3.88 -23.23 -31.13
CA ILE A 297 4.23 -22.01 -31.87
C ILE A 297 3.89 -22.16 -33.36
N THR A 298 3.13 -21.23 -33.94
CA THR A 298 3.06 -21.01 -35.40
C THR A 298 3.10 -19.52 -35.74
N SER A 299 4.15 -19.09 -36.44
CA SER A 299 4.28 -17.72 -36.93
C SER A 299 3.42 -17.49 -38.18
N PRO A 300 2.73 -16.34 -38.33
CA PRO A 300 2.09 -15.99 -39.59
C PRO A 300 3.15 -15.68 -40.66
N ARG A 301 3.06 -16.35 -41.82
CA ARG A 301 3.82 -15.96 -43.01
C ARG A 301 3.24 -14.66 -43.56
N ILE A 302 4.08 -13.66 -43.80
CA ILE A 302 3.76 -12.57 -44.74
C ILE A 302 4.38 -12.94 -46.08
N ASP A 303 3.56 -12.92 -47.13
CA ASP A 303 3.93 -13.35 -48.48
C ASP A 303 4.45 -12.15 -49.29
N TRP A 304 5.65 -12.26 -49.87
CA TRP A 304 6.28 -11.20 -50.66
C TRP A 304 6.72 -11.71 -52.03
N GLY A 305 5.95 -11.34 -53.06
CA GLY A 305 6.12 -11.81 -54.42
C GLY A 305 7.16 -11.06 -55.26
N ARG A 306 8.12 -11.81 -55.81
CA ARG A 306 8.80 -11.60 -57.11
C ARG A 306 9.67 -10.33 -57.32
N ALA A 307 10.93 -10.49 -56.91
CA ALA A 307 12.10 -10.64 -57.80
C ALA A 307 12.47 -9.59 -58.88
N LYS A 308 13.77 -9.25 -58.88
CA LYS A 308 14.62 -9.19 -60.10
C LYS A 308 16.03 -9.70 -59.78
N ARG A 309 16.80 -10.12 -60.81
CA ARG A 309 18.12 -10.79 -60.71
C ARG A 309 19.27 -9.85 -61.06
N ALA A 310 20.45 -10.07 -60.45
CA ALA A 310 21.72 -10.37 -61.16
C ALA A 310 22.86 -10.69 -60.15
N ASP A 311 23.46 -11.88 -60.27
CA ASP A 311 24.90 -12.18 -60.51
C ASP A 311 26.00 -11.45 -59.64
N ILE A 312 27.10 -12.09 -59.16
CA ILE A 312 27.63 -13.46 -59.37
C ILE A 312 28.74 -13.87 -58.34
N LEU A 313 28.90 -15.19 -58.09
CA LEU A 313 30.03 -15.93 -57.44
C LEU A 313 30.43 -15.65 -55.96
N GLY A 314 30.96 -16.68 -55.26
CA GLY A 314 31.47 -16.56 -53.87
C GLY A 314 32.02 -17.84 -53.18
N HIS A 315 31.41 -19.01 -53.43
CA HIS A 315 31.88 -20.38 -53.10
C HIS A 315 31.86 -20.93 -51.65
N ASN A 316 31.49 -22.24 -51.60
CA ASN A 316 31.68 -23.27 -50.56
C ASN A 316 30.78 -23.21 -49.29
N GLU A 317 30.30 -24.31 -48.73
CA GLU A 317 29.87 -25.64 -49.24
C GLU A 317 29.08 -26.34 -48.10
N ALA A 318 28.24 -27.35 -48.36
CA ALA A 318 27.27 -27.86 -47.37
C ALA A 318 27.29 -29.41 -47.16
N PRO A 319 26.94 -29.91 -45.96
CA PRO A 319 26.99 -31.35 -45.65
C PRO A 319 25.83 -32.16 -46.28
N ALA A 320 26.08 -33.44 -46.49
CA ALA A 320 25.14 -34.40 -47.08
C ALA A 320 24.22 -35.10 -46.04
N ARG A 321 23.19 -35.80 -46.55
CA ARG A 321 22.06 -36.39 -45.81
C ARG A 321 22.21 -37.92 -45.57
N ILE A 322 21.13 -38.50 -45.00
CA ILE A 322 20.71 -39.92 -44.95
C ILE A 322 21.17 -40.63 -43.66
N GLY A 323 20.30 -41.35 -42.93
CA GLY A 323 18.84 -41.55 -43.08
C GLY A 323 18.28 -42.50 -41.99
N GLU A 324 16.95 -42.53 -41.80
CA GLU A 324 16.29 -43.35 -40.77
C GLU A 324 15.94 -44.77 -41.26
N GLN A 325 16.01 -45.77 -40.37
CA GLN A 325 14.89 -46.71 -40.13
C GLN A 325 15.04 -47.55 -38.85
N SER A 326 13.93 -48.16 -38.44
CA SER A 326 13.66 -48.73 -37.11
C SER A 326 13.95 -50.23 -36.94
N VAL A 327 14.29 -50.66 -35.72
CA VAL A 327 13.89 -51.96 -35.14
C VAL A 327 13.59 -51.79 -33.64
N SER A 328 12.65 -52.54 -33.08
CA SER A 328 12.29 -52.55 -31.66
C SER A 328 12.61 -53.88 -30.97
N MET A 329 13.05 -53.83 -29.71
CA MET A 329 12.97 -54.92 -28.72
C MET A 329 12.98 -54.32 -27.29
N GLY A 330 12.43 -55.04 -26.31
CA GLY A 330 12.33 -54.57 -24.92
C GLY A 330 13.01 -55.49 -23.90
N ARG A 331 13.21 -54.96 -22.68
CA ARG A 331 13.48 -55.68 -21.42
C ARG A 331 12.71 -54.94 -20.31
N GLN A 332 11.88 -55.59 -19.51
CA GLN A 332 12.15 -56.53 -18.41
C GLN A 332 12.85 -55.91 -17.19
N VAL A 333 12.23 -56.14 -16.02
CA VAL A 333 12.54 -55.57 -14.70
C VAL A 333 13.44 -56.54 -13.91
N ALA A 334 14.28 -56.00 -13.02
CA ALA A 334 14.92 -56.75 -11.94
C ALA A 334 15.02 -55.91 -10.67
N GLU A 335 14.38 -56.36 -9.59
CA GLU A 335 14.61 -55.85 -8.22
C GLU A 335 15.89 -56.48 -7.64
N HIS A 336 16.55 -55.81 -6.69
CA HIS A 336 17.46 -56.46 -5.73
C HIS A 336 17.34 -55.82 -4.33
N ARG A 337 17.49 -56.65 -3.29
CA ARG A 337 17.41 -56.27 -1.86
C ARG A 337 18.80 -56.15 -1.24
N PRO A 338 18.88 -55.56 -0.04
CA PRO A 338 19.64 -56.18 1.06
C PRO A 338 18.74 -56.60 2.23
N LYS A 339 19.29 -57.46 3.11
CA LYS A 339 18.81 -57.79 4.46
C LYS A 339 20.03 -58.09 5.34
N ASP A 340 19.98 -57.64 6.60
CA ASP A 340 20.51 -58.27 7.82
C ASP A 340 20.31 -57.24 8.96
N VAL A 341 19.39 -57.36 9.93
CA VAL A 341 19.15 -58.38 10.98
C VAL A 341 20.06 -58.23 12.21
N ILE A 342 19.52 -57.56 13.24
CA ILE A 342 19.74 -57.85 14.67
C ILE A 342 18.35 -57.81 15.35
N GLN A 343 18.12 -58.65 16.36
CA GLN A 343 16.87 -58.74 17.11
C GLN A 343 16.95 -58.01 18.47
N GLY A 344 15.84 -57.41 18.90
CA GLY A 344 15.63 -56.92 20.27
C GLY A 344 14.15 -57.04 20.63
N GLN A 345 13.84 -57.56 21.82
CA GLN A 345 12.47 -57.81 22.28
C GLN A 345 11.90 -56.59 23.02
N GLN A 346 10.59 -56.36 22.89
CA GLN A 346 9.82 -55.57 23.87
C GLN A 346 8.51 -56.29 24.20
N ALA A 347 8.15 -56.24 25.48
CA ALA A 347 6.87 -56.68 26.04
C ALA A 347 6.17 -55.47 26.71
N PRO A 348 4.84 -55.46 26.88
CA PRO A 348 4.08 -54.22 27.09
C PRO A 348 3.66 -53.94 28.55
N LEU A 349 3.16 -52.71 28.77
CA LEU A 349 2.43 -52.17 29.95
C LEU A 349 3.29 -51.79 31.19
N PRO A 350 2.81 -50.90 32.09
CA PRO A 350 1.62 -50.02 32.06
C PRO A 350 1.90 -48.51 32.32
N MET A 351 0.84 -47.68 32.31
CA MET A 351 0.85 -46.29 32.81
C MET A 351 0.93 -46.20 34.35
N GLN A 352 1.49 -45.09 34.87
CA GLN A 352 1.12 -44.48 36.16
C GLN A 352 1.25 -42.94 36.10
N THR A 353 0.76 -42.21 37.12
CA THR A 353 0.38 -40.78 37.01
C THR A 353 0.71 -39.94 38.25
N GLY A 354 1.05 -38.66 38.05
CA GLY A 354 1.24 -37.62 39.08
C GLY A 354 2.72 -37.28 39.36
N SER A 355 3.07 -36.12 39.93
CA SER A 355 2.30 -34.88 40.17
C SER A 355 3.25 -33.72 40.59
N GLU A 356 2.73 -32.48 40.54
CA GLU A 356 3.28 -31.23 41.13
C GLU A 356 4.54 -30.59 40.52
N LEU A 357 4.66 -29.27 40.78
CA LEU A 357 5.79 -28.40 40.44
C LEU A 357 6.72 -28.28 41.65
N ASP A 358 8.02 -28.01 41.40
CA ASP A 358 8.64 -26.81 41.99
C ASP A 358 9.79 -26.30 41.11
N LEU A 359 10.29 -25.10 41.39
CA LEU A 359 11.35 -24.39 40.66
C LEU A 359 12.67 -24.40 41.44
N ASP A 360 13.70 -25.07 40.90
CA ASP A 360 15.08 -24.57 41.04
C ASP A 360 15.92 -24.95 39.81
N SER A 361 17.03 -24.23 39.69
CA SER A 361 18.03 -24.22 38.66
C SER A 361 19.03 -25.38 38.73
N SER A 362 19.77 -25.53 37.62
CA SER A 362 21.00 -26.32 37.42
C SER A 362 20.89 -27.74 36.84
N GLN A 363 22.00 -28.11 36.18
CA GLN A 363 22.31 -29.36 35.49
C GLN A 363 21.70 -29.59 34.09
N LYS A 364 22.58 -29.99 33.17
CA LYS A 364 22.27 -30.33 31.78
C LYS A 364 21.48 -31.64 31.71
N SER A 365 20.40 -31.69 30.95
CA SER A 365 19.78 -32.95 30.56
C SER A 365 19.36 -32.94 29.09
N ILE A 366 19.34 -34.15 28.52
CA ILE A 366 18.96 -34.45 27.13
C ILE A 366 17.54 -33.92 26.87
N ALA A 367 17.31 -33.35 25.69
CA ALA A 367 16.00 -32.83 25.29
C ALA A 367 14.92 -33.91 25.32
N THR A 368 14.17 -33.97 26.41
CA THR A 368 12.94 -34.76 26.50
C THR A 368 11.98 -34.22 25.45
N VAL A 369 11.58 -35.04 24.48
CA VAL A 369 10.56 -34.66 23.50
C VAL A 369 9.27 -34.39 24.27
N VAL A 370 8.95 -33.11 24.46
CA VAL A 370 7.68 -32.67 25.04
C VAL A 370 6.60 -33.04 24.04
N ASN A 371 6.00 -34.21 24.26
CA ASN A 371 4.80 -34.58 23.55
C ASN A 371 3.76 -33.49 23.82
N TRP A 372 3.33 -32.79 22.77
CA TRP A 372 2.35 -31.70 22.89
C TRP A 372 1.17 -32.17 23.74
N GLY A 373 0.71 -31.31 24.65
CA GLY A 373 -0.31 -31.66 25.63
C GLY A 373 -1.54 -32.26 24.96
N LYS A 374 -2.36 -33.00 25.73
CA LYS A 374 -3.65 -33.51 25.24
C LYS A 374 -4.35 -32.40 24.44
N LEU A 375 -4.64 -32.69 23.18
CA LEU A 375 -5.53 -31.87 22.35
C LEU A 375 -6.90 -31.87 23.03
N ASP A 376 -7.08 -30.87 23.88
CA ASP A 376 -8.37 -30.45 24.36
C ASP A 376 -9.21 -30.01 23.16
N GLN A 377 -10.46 -30.47 23.12
CA GLN A 377 -11.35 -30.27 21.98
C GLN A 377 -11.91 -28.84 21.92
N GLU A 378 -11.72 -28.05 22.98
CA GLU A 378 -12.07 -26.63 23.06
C GLU A 378 -10.87 -25.71 22.71
N THR A 379 -9.65 -26.26 22.61
CA THR A 379 -8.44 -25.49 22.29
C THR A 379 -8.39 -25.09 20.82
N ILE A 380 -8.64 -23.81 20.58
CA ILE A 380 -8.59 -23.16 19.26
C ILE A 380 -7.17 -23.24 18.66
N SER A 381 -7.03 -24.04 17.60
CA SER A 381 -5.78 -24.25 16.84
C SER A 381 -5.26 -22.97 16.19
N LYS A 382 -3.96 -22.89 15.89
CA LYS A 382 -3.37 -21.77 15.15
C LYS A 382 -4.05 -21.52 13.80
N ASN A 383 -4.42 -22.58 13.06
CA ASN A 383 -5.09 -22.51 11.75
C ASN A 383 -6.34 -21.61 11.71
N VAL A 384 -7.09 -21.52 12.81
CA VAL A 384 -8.30 -20.68 12.92
C VAL A 384 -8.04 -19.31 13.54
N LYS A 385 -6.89 -19.07 14.19
CA LYS A 385 -6.58 -17.78 14.85
C LYS A 385 -6.17 -16.72 13.85
N LEU A 386 -6.51 -15.45 14.13
CA LEU A 386 -5.87 -14.33 13.45
C LEU A 386 -4.48 -14.13 14.09
N LEU A 387 -3.40 -14.16 13.31
CA LEU A 387 -2.03 -14.09 13.83
C LEU A 387 -1.25 -12.88 13.29
N GLU A 388 -0.46 -12.24 14.15
CA GLU A 388 0.49 -11.19 13.75
C GLU A 388 1.74 -11.76 13.05
N ILE A 389 2.07 -13.02 13.34
CA ILE A 389 3.15 -13.81 12.74
C ILE A 389 2.77 -15.29 12.76
N SER A 390 3.03 -16.00 11.66
CA SER A 390 2.82 -17.44 11.50
C SER A 390 4.12 -18.14 11.13
N ASP A 391 4.45 -19.19 11.87
CA ASP A 391 5.32 -20.26 11.39
C ASP A 391 4.59 -21.16 10.37
N SER A 392 5.24 -22.25 9.97
CA SER A 392 4.61 -23.37 9.25
C SER A 392 4.86 -24.67 10.00
N GLY A 393 3.82 -25.50 10.15
CA GLY A 393 3.93 -26.85 10.71
C GLY A 393 3.53 -27.02 12.18
N THR A 394 3.31 -25.96 12.96
CA THR A 394 2.73 -26.08 14.33
C THR A 394 1.19 -26.15 14.36
N GLY A 395 0.55 -26.52 13.25
CA GLY A 395 -0.90 -26.55 13.13
C GLY A 395 -1.55 -25.23 12.70
N ASP A 396 -0.78 -24.30 12.12
CA ASP A 396 -1.30 -23.43 11.06
C ASP A 396 -0.97 -24.09 9.70
N TYR A 397 -1.96 -24.21 8.81
CA TYR A 397 -1.79 -24.75 7.45
C TYR A 397 -1.83 -23.66 6.38
N ARG A 398 -2.07 -22.40 6.77
CA ARG A 398 -2.09 -21.23 5.88
C ARG A 398 -0.69 -20.77 5.49
N ILE A 399 -0.62 -19.84 4.54
CA ILE A 399 0.61 -19.16 4.12
C ILE A 399 1.39 -18.57 5.33
N PRO A 400 2.65 -18.98 5.58
CA PRO A 400 3.39 -18.57 6.77
C PRO A 400 4.04 -17.19 6.61
N SER A 401 4.31 -16.49 7.70
CA SER A 401 5.07 -15.22 7.70
C SER A 401 6.58 -15.44 7.53
N ILE A 402 7.08 -16.55 8.08
CA ILE A 402 8.51 -16.88 8.15
C ILE A 402 8.73 -18.34 7.78
N GLY A 403 9.86 -18.62 7.14
CA GLY A 403 10.32 -19.97 6.79
C GLY A 403 11.83 -20.09 6.96
N VAL A 404 12.27 -21.23 7.47
CA VAL A 404 13.68 -21.52 7.79
C VAL A 404 14.06 -22.95 7.39
N ILE A 405 15.35 -23.23 7.29
CA ILE A 405 15.95 -24.57 7.22
C ILE A 405 17.12 -24.59 8.22
N TYR A 406 17.18 -25.63 9.05
CA TYR A 406 18.27 -25.91 9.99
C TYR A 406 19.24 -26.97 9.44
N GLU A 407 20.40 -27.13 10.08
CA GLU A 407 21.46 -28.07 9.66
C GLU A 407 21.02 -29.55 9.62
N ASP A 408 20.01 -29.93 10.41
CA ASP A 408 19.40 -31.27 10.41
C ASP A 408 18.36 -31.47 9.27
N GLY A 409 18.09 -30.43 8.48
CA GLY A 409 17.07 -30.41 7.43
C GLY A 409 15.65 -30.13 7.91
N SER A 410 15.44 -29.85 9.21
CA SER A 410 14.14 -29.42 9.73
C SER A 410 13.83 -27.96 9.34
N THR A 411 12.54 -27.63 9.31
CA THR A 411 12.03 -26.33 8.79
C THR A 411 11.02 -25.66 9.72
N LEU A 412 10.95 -26.12 10.97
CA LEU A 412 9.91 -25.79 11.95
C LEU A 412 10.48 -24.86 13.01
N SER A 413 9.80 -23.74 13.28
CA SER A 413 10.10 -22.91 14.45
C SER A 413 8.83 -22.51 15.21
N PRO A 414 8.55 -23.11 16.37
CA PRO A 414 7.38 -22.77 17.20
C PRO A 414 7.62 -21.47 17.98
N PHE A 415 7.57 -20.33 17.27
CA PHE A 415 7.80 -19.02 17.87
C PHE A 415 6.81 -18.70 18.99
N THR A 416 7.34 -18.34 20.16
CA THR A 416 6.57 -17.94 21.35
C THR A 416 7.01 -16.58 21.87
N TYR A 417 6.07 -15.75 22.33
CA TYR A 417 6.34 -14.44 22.90
C TYR A 417 7.32 -14.52 24.08
N ARG A 418 8.52 -13.92 23.92
CA ARG A 418 9.56 -13.81 24.95
C ARG A 418 9.34 -12.61 25.87
N ARG A 419 9.27 -11.41 25.28
CA ARG A 419 9.09 -10.10 25.96
C ARG A 419 8.71 -9.03 24.95
N HIS A 420 8.44 -7.81 25.41
CA HIS A 420 8.34 -6.63 24.55
C HIS A 420 9.14 -5.45 25.09
N ARG A 421 9.33 -4.41 24.27
CA ARG A 421 9.96 -3.13 24.62
C ARG A 421 9.18 -2.00 23.93
N ILE A 422 8.79 -0.96 24.67
CA ILE A 422 8.19 0.26 24.09
C ILE A 422 9.25 1.39 24.14
N ARG A 423 9.41 2.12 23.03
CA ARG A 423 10.36 3.24 22.88
C ARG A 423 9.65 4.44 22.26
N ARG A 424 10.04 5.66 22.64
CA ARG A 424 9.63 6.89 21.93
C ARG A 424 10.42 7.03 20.62
N GLY A 425 9.85 7.72 19.65
CA GLY A 425 10.42 7.88 18.31
C GLY A 425 10.34 6.61 17.47
N LYS A 426 10.85 6.70 16.24
CA LYS A 426 11.08 5.55 15.35
C LYS A 426 12.50 5.01 15.53
N ILE A 427 12.65 3.69 15.45
CA ILE A 427 13.97 3.04 15.39
C ILE A 427 14.52 3.13 13.95
N PRO A 428 15.76 3.62 13.76
CA PRO A 428 16.43 3.61 12.45
C PRO A 428 16.62 2.21 11.86
N MET A 429 16.70 2.16 10.53
CA MET A 429 17.07 0.96 9.78
C MET A 429 18.60 0.90 9.57
N PRO A 430 19.20 -0.28 9.43
CA PRO A 430 20.63 -0.43 9.16
C PRO A 430 20.97 -0.13 7.69
N ASN A 431 22.25 0.14 7.43
CA ASN A 431 22.86 0.11 6.09
C ASN A 431 22.08 0.91 5.02
N TYR A 432 21.74 2.16 5.35
CA TYR A 432 20.95 3.08 4.52
C TYR A 432 19.54 2.61 4.11
N MET A 433 19.07 1.44 4.56
CA MET A 433 17.83 0.83 4.08
C MET A 433 16.63 1.76 4.30
N PRO A 434 15.83 2.04 3.25
CA PRO A 434 14.82 3.10 3.29
C PRO A 434 13.65 2.73 4.20
N ALA A 435 13.18 3.74 4.92
CA ALA A 435 12.05 3.68 5.84
C ALA A 435 11.51 5.10 6.07
N VAL A 436 10.33 5.23 6.68
CA VAL A 436 9.89 6.57 7.14
C VAL A 436 10.84 7.07 8.24
N PHE A 437 10.94 8.38 8.43
CA PHE A 437 11.74 8.98 9.50
C PHE A 437 10.87 9.90 10.39
N THR A 438 11.46 10.42 11.46
CA THR A 438 10.85 11.38 12.39
C THR A 438 11.83 12.52 12.62
N GLU A 439 11.35 13.78 12.65
CA GLU A 439 12.23 14.93 12.95
C GLU A 439 12.30 15.20 14.46
N ASP A 440 11.18 15.00 15.18
CA ASP A 440 11.13 14.93 16.64
C ASP A 440 10.80 13.49 17.12
N VAL A 441 11.48 13.04 18.18
CA VAL A 441 11.22 11.78 18.90
C VAL A 441 9.77 11.71 19.43
N ALA A 442 9.10 12.84 19.61
CA ALA A 442 7.70 12.94 20.01
C ALA A 442 6.69 12.54 18.91
N GLU A 443 7.08 12.50 17.63
CA GLU A 443 6.16 12.20 16.50
C GLU A 443 5.69 10.74 16.44
N ALA A 444 6.39 9.84 17.14
CA ALA A 444 6.17 8.41 17.00
C ALA A 444 6.39 7.63 18.31
N THR A 445 5.94 6.38 18.31
CA THR A 445 6.24 5.41 19.36
C THR A 445 6.42 4.04 18.74
N THR A 446 7.55 3.39 19.03
CA THR A 446 7.86 2.06 18.54
C THR A 446 7.60 0.99 19.61
N LEU A 447 6.82 -0.01 19.27
CA LEU A 447 6.73 -1.29 19.96
C LEU A 447 7.69 -2.29 19.31
N ILE A 448 8.46 -3.00 20.12
CA ILE A 448 9.21 -4.19 19.71
C ILE A 448 8.59 -5.37 20.47
N VAL A 449 8.07 -6.38 19.77
CA VAL A 449 7.61 -7.63 20.35
C VAL A 449 8.58 -8.74 19.94
N GLU A 450 9.22 -9.37 20.91
CA GLU A 450 10.26 -10.36 20.67
C GLU A 450 9.69 -11.77 20.87
N MET A 451 9.76 -12.59 19.82
CA MET A 451 9.38 -13.99 19.78
C MET A 451 10.63 -14.87 19.76
N ILE A 452 10.57 -16.06 20.35
CA ILE A 452 11.69 -17.02 20.38
C ILE A 452 11.23 -18.44 20.04
N ASP A 453 12.07 -19.14 19.28
CA ASP A 453 12.14 -20.60 19.26
C ASP A 453 13.12 -21.07 20.36
N ASN A 454 12.57 -21.63 21.44
CA ASN A 454 13.35 -22.01 22.62
C ASN A 454 14.22 -23.27 22.39
N VAL A 455 14.09 -23.96 21.25
CA VAL A 455 14.89 -25.14 20.91
C VAL A 455 16.14 -24.75 20.13
N THR A 456 16.03 -23.76 19.24
CA THR A 456 17.09 -23.40 18.28
C THR A 456 17.82 -22.09 18.61
N GLY A 457 17.26 -21.27 19.50
CA GLY A 457 17.79 -19.93 19.79
C GLY A 457 17.40 -18.86 18.76
N LEU A 458 16.61 -19.22 17.74
CA LEU A 458 16.17 -18.25 16.73
C LEU A 458 15.15 -17.26 17.31
N VAL A 459 15.43 -15.98 17.17
CA VAL A 459 14.60 -14.87 17.68
C VAL A 459 14.03 -14.04 16.54
N VAL A 460 12.77 -13.63 16.65
CA VAL A 460 12.12 -12.69 15.73
C VAL A 460 11.55 -11.52 16.52
N GLU A 461 12.08 -10.33 16.28
CA GLU A 461 11.53 -9.06 16.78
C GLU A 461 10.57 -8.47 15.74
N LEU A 462 9.28 -8.47 16.05
CA LEU A 462 8.27 -7.71 15.30
C LEU A 462 8.32 -6.25 15.78
N VAL A 463 8.64 -5.34 14.89
CA VAL A 463 8.77 -3.91 15.18
C VAL A 463 7.59 -3.16 14.56
N TYR A 464 6.80 -2.49 15.39
CA TYR A 464 5.66 -1.67 14.99
C TYR A 464 5.94 -0.22 15.37
N CYS A 465 5.88 0.72 14.42
CA CYS A 465 6.04 2.15 14.71
C CYS A 465 4.73 2.90 14.44
N VAL A 466 4.16 3.51 15.47
CA VAL A 466 2.94 4.33 15.38
C VAL A 466 3.33 5.77 15.05
N MET A 467 2.91 6.28 13.89
CA MET A 467 3.17 7.65 13.44
C MET A 467 1.97 8.55 13.81
N HIS A 468 2.13 9.38 14.85
CA HIS A 468 1.01 9.96 15.60
C HIS A 468 0.07 10.82 14.73
N ASP A 469 0.61 11.83 14.05
CA ASP A 469 -0.15 12.80 13.26
C ASP A 469 -0.46 12.36 11.81
N TYR A 470 -0.20 11.09 11.47
CA TYR A 470 -0.32 10.56 10.10
C TYR A 470 -1.33 9.41 9.96
N ASP A 471 -1.94 8.94 11.06
CA ASP A 471 -2.87 7.80 11.12
C ASP A 471 -2.31 6.48 10.52
N VAL A 472 -1.00 6.31 10.66
CA VAL A 472 -0.20 5.24 10.07
C VAL A 472 0.49 4.41 11.15
N VAL A 473 0.54 3.09 10.92
CA VAL A 473 1.41 2.17 11.65
C VAL A 473 2.36 1.53 10.64
N THR A 474 3.66 1.53 10.89
CA THR A 474 4.63 0.80 10.06
C THR A 474 5.07 -0.49 10.74
N ARG A 475 5.43 -1.51 9.96
CA ARG A 475 5.88 -2.83 10.45
C ARG A 475 7.13 -3.33 9.72
N HIS A 476 8.04 -3.92 10.47
CA HIS A 476 9.13 -4.77 9.95
C HIS A 476 9.53 -5.84 10.97
N CYS A 477 10.26 -6.86 10.53
CA CYS A 477 10.81 -7.92 11.36
C CYS A 477 12.34 -7.80 11.44
N ARG A 478 12.92 -8.17 12.58
CA ARG A 478 14.36 -8.47 12.73
C ARG A 478 14.51 -9.91 13.19
N ILE A 479 15.22 -10.72 12.43
CA ILE A 479 15.49 -12.13 12.73
C ILE A 479 16.93 -12.19 13.26
N ARG A 480 17.15 -12.72 14.45
CA ARG A 480 18.46 -12.78 15.10
C ARG A 480 18.76 -14.22 15.52
N ASN A 481 19.97 -14.70 15.24
CA ASN A 481 20.39 -16.05 15.64
C ASN A 481 21.09 -15.99 17.01
N GLU A 482 20.37 -16.32 18.10
CA GLU A 482 20.95 -16.48 19.44
C GLU A 482 21.29 -17.97 19.74
N GLY A 483 21.49 -18.79 18.70
CA GLY A 483 21.84 -20.21 18.78
C GLY A 483 23.25 -20.54 18.27
N ASP A 484 23.73 -21.75 18.57
CA ASP A 484 25.11 -22.20 18.29
C ASP A 484 25.36 -22.68 16.83
N ALA A 485 24.35 -22.64 15.96
CA ALA A 485 24.38 -23.28 14.63
C ALA A 485 23.77 -22.38 13.53
N ASN A 486 24.08 -22.66 12.26
CA ASN A 486 23.62 -21.85 11.13
C ASN A 486 22.12 -22.05 10.83
N VAL A 487 21.43 -20.97 10.45
CA VAL A 487 20.01 -21.00 10.06
C VAL A 487 19.82 -20.37 8.68
N ILE A 488 19.23 -21.09 7.74
CA ILE A 488 18.90 -20.55 6.42
C ILE A 488 17.47 -20.01 6.44
N VAL A 489 17.30 -18.69 6.43
CA VAL A 489 15.99 -18.05 6.29
C VAL A 489 15.56 -18.14 4.82
N THR A 490 14.51 -18.91 4.54
CA THR A 490 13.95 -19.11 3.19
C THR A 490 12.81 -18.15 2.86
N ARG A 491 12.24 -17.52 3.89
CA ARG A 491 11.12 -16.59 3.76
C ARG A 491 11.04 -15.67 4.97
N ALA A 492 10.94 -14.36 4.72
CA ALA A 492 10.80 -13.34 5.75
C ALA A 492 9.84 -12.24 5.28
N MET A 493 8.58 -12.33 5.71
CA MET A 493 7.57 -11.32 5.40
C MET A 493 7.62 -10.18 6.43
N SER A 494 7.54 -8.94 5.97
CA SER A 494 7.63 -7.72 6.79
C SER A 494 6.33 -7.43 7.55
N ALA A 495 5.19 -7.85 7.00
CA ALA A 495 3.88 -7.76 7.64
C ALA A 495 3.00 -8.96 7.28
N THR A 496 2.23 -9.42 8.28
CA THR A 496 1.14 -10.40 8.16
C THR A 496 -0.09 -9.82 8.84
N ILE A 497 -1.21 -9.74 8.12
CA ILE A 497 -2.49 -9.26 8.64
C ILE A 497 -3.54 -10.33 8.36
N ASP A 498 -4.17 -10.84 9.41
CA ASP A 498 -5.30 -11.77 9.33
C ASP A 498 -6.60 -11.01 9.57
N PHE A 499 -7.63 -11.33 8.79
CA PHE A 499 -8.95 -10.70 8.78
C PHE A 499 -10.05 -11.74 9.05
N GLU A 500 -11.13 -11.33 9.72
CA GLU A 500 -12.23 -12.19 10.19
C GLU A 500 -13.04 -12.90 9.10
N THR A 501 -13.09 -12.37 7.88
CA THR A 501 -13.99 -12.85 6.81
C THR A 501 -13.30 -13.06 5.46
N ASP A 502 -14.05 -13.53 4.46
CA ASP A 502 -13.64 -13.72 3.06
C ASP A 502 -14.18 -12.64 2.10
N ASP A 503 -15.10 -11.77 2.55
CA ASP A 503 -15.80 -10.78 1.70
C ASP A 503 -15.01 -9.49 1.44
N TYR A 504 -13.73 -9.67 1.10
CA TYR A 504 -12.80 -8.58 0.82
C TYR A 504 -12.48 -8.47 -0.67
N TYR A 505 -12.18 -7.26 -1.12
CA TYR A 505 -11.59 -6.99 -2.43
C TYR A 505 -10.11 -6.64 -2.27
N LEU A 506 -9.26 -7.31 -3.03
CA LEU A 506 -7.87 -6.95 -3.23
C LEU A 506 -7.75 -6.02 -4.43
N THR A 507 -7.18 -4.84 -4.20
CA THR A 507 -6.74 -3.91 -5.25
C THR A 507 -5.22 -3.92 -5.35
N GLN A 508 -4.73 -4.15 -6.56
CA GLN A 508 -3.31 -4.10 -6.92
C GLN A 508 -3.08 -3.10 -8.06
N LEU A 509 -1.85 -2.61 -8.16
CA LEU A 509 -1.36 -1.82 -9.30
C LEU A 509 -0.53 -2.71 -10.22
N SER A 510 -0.89 -2.80 -11.50
CA SER A 510 -0.23 -3.73 -12.43
C SER A 510 -0.25 -3.24 -13.89
N GLY A 511 0.67 -3.73 -14.72
CA GLY A 511 0.87 -3.17 -16.05
C GLY A 511 2.04 -3.77 -16.82
N SER A 512 2.72 -2.92 -17.57
CA SER A 512 3.96 -3.19 -18.30
C SER A 512 4.79 -1.92 -18.40
N TRP A 513 6.00 -2.02 -18.97
CA TRP A 513 6.66 -0.86 -19.58
C TRP A 513 5.67 -0.12 -20.50
N ALA A 514 5.70 1.22 -20.48
CA ALA A 514 4.82 2.11 -21.22
C ALA A 514 3.30 1.97 -20.87
N ARG A 515 2.94 1.23 -19.82
CA ARG A 515 1.56 1.06 -19.34
C ARG A 515 1.52 0.62 -17.88
N GLU A 516 2.28 1.30 -17.03
CA GLU A 516 2.50 0.96 -15.64
C GLU A 516 1.24 1.15 -14.78
N ARG A 517 1.21 0.51 -13.61
CA ARG A 517 0.34 0.83 -12.46
C ARG A 517 -1.13 1.11 -12.84
N GLN A 518 -1.72 0.27 -13.67
CA GLN A 518 -3.17 0.25 -13.90
C GLN A 518 -3.85 -0.32 -12.65
N GLN A 519 -4.99 0.24 -12.23
CA GLN A 519 -5.77 -0.30 -11.10
C GLN A 519 -6.43 -1.62 -11.50
N VAL A 520 -6.22 -2.67 -10.71
CA VAL A 520 -6.90 -3.96 -10.85
C VAL A 520 -7.48 -4.34 -9.49
N SER A 521 -8.81 -4.32 -9.37
CA SER A 521 -9.55 -4.69 -8.16
C SER A 521 -10.33 -5.98 -8.40
N ARG A 522 -10.23 -6.95 -7.47
CA ARG A 522 -10.96 -8.23 -7.53
C ARG A 522 -11.42 -8.66 -6.14
N ARG A 523 -12.59 -9.28 -6.03
CA ARG A 523 -13.01 -9.99 -4.81
C ARG A 523 -12.05 -11.15 -4.56
N LEU A 524 -11.71 -11.41 -3.31
CA LEU A 524 -10.99 -12.61 -2.90
C LEU A 524 -11.95 -13.82 -2.88
N SER A 525 -11.36 -15.02 -2.87
CA SER A 525 -12.08 -16.29 -2.89
C SER A 525 -11.19 -17.39 -2.34
N SER A 526 -11.77 -18.45 -1.78
CA SER A 526 -11.05 -19.59 -1.19
C SER A 526 -9.83 -20.04 -2.00
N GLY A 527 -8.69 -20.18 -1.31
CA GLY A 527 -7.37 -20.42 -1.89
C GLY A 527 -6.50 -19.16 -1.96
N GLN A 528 -5.38 -19.26 -2.66
CA GLN A 528 -4.32 -18.24 -2.71
C GLN A 528 -4.44 -17.31 -3.92
N THR A 529 -4.10 -16.04 -3.72
CA THR A 529 -4.21 -14.96 -4.69
C THR A 529 -3.05 -13.99 -4.49
N SER A 530 -2.09 -13.96 -5.41
CA SER A 530 -0.82 -13.22 -5.22
C SER A 530 -0.37 -12.41 -6.44
N PHE A 531 0.57 -11.48 -6.20
CA PHE A 531 1.32 -10.74 -7.21
C PHE A 531 2.64 -10.24 -6.62
N GLY A 532 3.66 -10.05 -7.46
CA GLY A 532 5.00 -9.72 -6.98
C GLY A 532 6.01 -9.53 -8.09
N SER A 533 7.29 -9.45 -7.73
CA SER A 533 8.40 -9.40 -8.67
C SER A 533 9.56 -10.30 -8.23
N THR A 534 10.12 -11.02 -9.21
CA THR A 534 11.33 -11.86 -9.12
C THR A 534 12.46 -11.32 -10.00
N ARG A 535 12.36 -10.07 -10.46
CA ARG A 535 13.20 -9.44 -11.49
C ARG A 535 14.49 -8.78 -10.96
N GLY A 536 14.75 -8.89 -9.66
CA GLY A 536 15.74 -8.11 -8.92
C GLY A 536 15.39 -6.63 -8.79
N GLY A 537 14.11 -6.28 -8.96
CA GLY A 537 13.60 -4.91 -8.94
C GLY A 537 12.07 -4.91 -8.82
N SER A 538 11.49 -3.86 -8.24
CA SER A 538 10.05 -3.79 -7.93
C SER A 538 9.14 -3.93 -9.17
N SER A 539 9.57 -3.41 -10.33
CA SER A 539 9.05 -3.66 -11.69
C SER A 539 7.91 -2.78 -12.22
N HIS A 540 7.81 -2.71 -13.56
CA HIS A 540 6.67 -2.14 -14.29
C HIS A 540 5.41 -3.00 -14.18
N GLN A 541 5.57 -4.31 -14.00
CA GLN A 541 4.49 -5.29 -14.13
C GLN A 541 3.57 -5.32 -12.91
N HIS A 542 4.15 -5.22 -11.72
CA HIS A 542 3.43 -5.18 -10.46
C HIS A 542 4.11 -4.18 -9.52
N ASN A 543 3.32 -3.41 -8.76
CA ASN A 543 3.84 -2.42 -7.83
C ASN A 543 3.79 -2.96 -6.39
N PRO A 544 4.73 -2.61 -5.49
CA PRO A 544 4.75 -3.07 -4.10
C PRO A 544 3.72 -2.32 -3.22
N PHE A 545 2.45 -2.35 -3.64
CA PHE A 545 1.33 -1.68 -3.01
C PHE A 545 0.03 -2.51 -3.16
N ALA A 546 -0.74 -2.61 -2.09
CA ALA A 546 -2.03 -3.30 -2.04
C ALA A 546 -3.07 -2.52 -1.23
N ILE A 547 -4.35 -2.70 -1.55
CA ILE A 547 -5.49 -2.31 -0.71
C ILE A 547 -6.42 -3.50 -0.53
N ILE A 548 -6.78 -3.81 0.71
CA ILE A 548 -7.88 -4.70 1.09
C ILE A 548 -9.08 -3.82 1.46
N SER A 549 -10.22 -3.98 0.78
CA SER A 549 -11.46 -3.23 1.07
C SER A 549 -12.66 -4.12 1.33
N VAL A 550 -13.57 -3.67 2.19
CA VAL A 550 -14.89 -4.31 2.37
C VAL A 550 -15.76 -3.93 1.16
N GLY A 551 -16.10 -4.91 0.32
CA GLY A 551 -16.76 -4.65 -0.97
C GLY A 551 -15.86 -3.97 -2.01
N GLU A 552 -16.44 -3.63 -3.17
CA GLU A 552 -15.70 -2.98 -4.27
C GLU A 552 -15.20 -1.58 -3.85
N PRO A 553 -13.91 -1.25 -4.08
CA PRO A 553 -13.34 0.00 -3.61
C PRO A 553 -13.96 1.26 -4.26
N ASP A 554 -14.24 2.23 -3.40
CA ASP A 554 -14.70 3.58 -3.72
C ASP A 554 -13.74 4.65 -3.14
N GLU A 555 -13.78 5.86 -3.69
CA GLU A 555 -12.90 6.97 -3.30
C GLU A 555 -13.32 7.67 -2.00
N ASP A 556 -14.62 7.71 -1.68
CA ASP A 556 -15.20 8.46 -0.57
C ASP A 556 -15.88 7.58 0.50
N LEU A 557 -16.11 6.29 0.21
CA LEU A 557 -16.94 5.39 1.02
C LEU A 557 -16.29 4.02 1.26
N GLY A 558 -16.65 3.41 2.39
CA GLY A 558 -16.30 2.03 2.74
C GLY A 558 -15.00 1.89 3.53
N GLU A 559 -14.86 0.75 4.20
CA GLU A 559 -13.66 0.42 4.96
C GLU A 559 -12.56 -0.15 4.05
N ALA A 560 -11.33 0.34 4.24
CA ALA A 560 -10.17 -0.12 3.50
C ALA A 560 -8.89 -0.06 4.35
N ILE A 561 -8.00 -1.01 4.13
CA ILE A 561 -6.64 -1.07 4.69
C ILE A 561 -5.67 -1.17 3.52
N ALA A 562 -4.69 -0.27 3.45
CA ALA A 562 -3.62 -0.33 2.48
C ALA A 562 -2.28 -0.71 3.11
N ALA A 563 -1.48 -1.41 2.32
CA ALA A 563 -0.10 -1.77 2.65
C ALA A 563 0.82 -1.32 1.51
N LEU A 564 1.85 -0.54 1.86
CA LEU A 564 2.86 0.00 0.95
C LEU A 564 4.25 -0.44 1.44
N PHE A 565 5.00 -1.16 0.61
CA PHE A 565 6.29 -1.73 1.00
C PHE A 565 7.44 -0.82 0.54
N VAL A 566 8.27 -0.39 1.49
CA VAL A 566 9.41 0.52 1.32
C VAL A 566 10.61 -0.29 0.82
N TYR A 567 10.48 -0.87 -0.36
CA TYR A 567 11.50 -1.73 -0.96
C TYR A 567 11.44 -1.72 -2.49
N SER A 568 12.61 -1.78 -3.11
CA SER A 568 12.82 -1.58 -4.54
C SER A 568 13.23 -2.84 -5.29
N GLY A 569 13.31 -3.98 -4.59
CA GLY A 569 13.75 -5.27 -5.11
C GLY A 569 12.62 -6.28 -5.34
N ASN A 570 12.96 -7.56 -5.21
CA ASN A 570 12.00 -8.67 -5.26
C ASN A 570 11.00 -8.63 -4.11
N PHE A 571 9.71 -8.41 -4.40
CA PHE A 571 8.63 -8.37 -3.41
C PHE A 571 7.52 -9.37 -3.71
N LEU A 572 6.77 -9.78 -2.69
CA LEU A 572 5.54 -10.54 -2.82
C LEU A 572 4.43 -9.89 -1.99
N VAL A 573 3.26 -9.74 -2.59
CA VAL A 573 1.97 -9.61 -1.91
C VAL A 573 1.17 -10.86 -2.21
N GLU A 574 0.64 -11.48 -1.17
CA GLU A 574 -0.19 -12.68 -1.28
C GLU A 574 -1.34 -12.60 -0.28
N CYS A 575 -2.52 -12.98 -0.73
CA CYS A 575 -3.71 -13.14 0.09
C CYS A 575 -4.18 -14.59 -0.01
N GLU A 576 -4.57 -15.18 1.11
CA GLU A 576 -5.18 -16.51 1.17
C GLU A 576 -6.50 -16.44 1.91
N VAL A 577 -7.56 -16.96 1.30
CA VAL A 577 -8.83 -17.21 1.97
C VAL A 577 -8.86 -18.68 2.38
N SER A 578 -8.80 -18.93 3.68
CA SER A 578 -8.78 -20.28 4.25
C SER A 578 -10.13 -20.99 4.10
N GLU A 579 -10.14 -22.30 4.35
CA GLU A 579 -11.34 -23.12 4.52
C GLU A 579 -12.20 -22.69 5.73
N THR A 580 -11.64 -21.88 6.63
CA THR A 580 -12.31 -21.32 7.81
C THR A 580 -13.05 -20.01 7.50
N GLY A 581 -13.05 -19.55 6.24
CA GLY A 581 -13.65 -18.28 5.83
C GLY A 581 -12.89 -17.04 6.30
N ARG A 582 -11.63 -17.17 6.72
CA ARG A 582 -10.76 -16.06 7.17
C ARG A 582 -9.73 -15.73 6.11
N THR A 583 -9.37 -14.45 5.97
CA THR A 583 -8.37 -14.00 5.00
C THR A 583 -7.04 -13.72 5.69
N ARG A 584 -5.92 -14.23 5.18
CA ARG A 584 -4.56 -13.78 5.52
C ARG A 584 -3.99 -12.94 4.38
N MET A 585 -3.29 -11.85 4.69
CA MET A 585 -2.42 -11.14 3.75
C MET A 585 -0.99 -11.10 4.28
N ASN A 586 -0.01 -11.52 3.47
CA ASN A 586 1.41 -11.31 3.73
C ASN A 586 2.01 -10.30 2.72
N MET A 587 2.94 -9.47 3.19
CA MET A 587 3.73 -8.55 2.37
C MET A 587 5.20 -8.55 2.80
N GLY A 588 6.13 -8.68 1.84
CA GLY A 588 7.57 -8.73 2.13
C GLY A 588 8.44 -9.09 0.92
N ILE A 589 9.66 -9.56 1.19
CA ILE A 589 10.60 -10.02 0.14
C ILE A 589 10.05 -11.28 -0.52
N HIS A 590 10.20 -11.40 -1.85
CA HIS A 590 9.73 -12.58 -2.58
C HIS A 590 10.58 -13.81 -2.25
N PRO A 591 10.02 -14.93 -1.74
CA PRO A 591 10.78 -16.09 -1.27
C PRO A 591 11.39 -16.92 -2.41
N GLN A 592 10.83 -16.89 -3.63
CA GLN A 592 11.39 -17.63 -4.76
C GLN A 592 12.81 -17.11 -5.11
N GLY A 593 13.82 -17.94 -4.85
CA GLY A 593 15.23 -17.61 -5.07
C GLY A 593 15.87 -16.79 -3.94
N PHE A 594 15.16 -16.53 -2.84
CA PHE A 594 15.71 -15.91 -1.64
C PHE A 594 16.08 -16.97 -0.62
N TYR A 595 17.35 -16.97 -0.21
CA TYR A 595 17.87 -17.76 0.91
C TYR A 595 18.92 -16.90 1.61
N TRP A 596 18.74 -16.64 2.91
CA TRP A 596 19.70 -15.89 3.71
C TRP A 596 20.33 -16.80 4.75
N ASN A 597 21.63 -17.01 4.66
CA ASN A 597 22.38 -17.76 5.67
C ASN A 597 22.63 -16.84 6.88
N LEU A 598 22.11 -17.22 8.03
CA LEU A 598 22.22 -16.48 9.28
C LEU A 598 23.12 -17.28 10.22
N GLU A 599 24.39 -16.88 10.30
CA GLU A 599 25.38 -17.46 11.22
C GLU A 599 25.06 -17.04 12.67
N PRO A 600 25.59 -17.73 13.71
CA PRO A 600 25.46 -17.30 15.10
C PRO A 600 25.80 -15.82 15.31
N ASP A 601 25.04 -15.14 16.16
CA ASP A 601 25.08 -13.70 16.43
C ASP A 601 24.75 -12.76 15.23
N GLU A 602 24.50 -13.26 14.01
CA GLU A 602 24.03 -12.41 12.90
C GLU A 602 22.55 -11.97 13.07
N GLU A 603 22.21 -10.80 12.52
CA GLU A 603 20.82 -10.35 12.31
C GLU A 603 20.47 -10.11 10.84
N PHE A 604 19.21 -10.42 10.50
CA PHE A 604 18.58 -10.07 9.23
C PHE A 604 17.38 -9.15 9.48
N VAL A 605 17.34 -8.00 8.81
CA VAL A 605 16.27 -7.00 8.96
C VAL A 605 15.46 -6.92 7.67
N THR A 606 14.15 -7.18 7.75
CA THR A 606 13.26 -6.99 6.60
C THR A 606 13.03 -5.49 6.32
N PRO A 607 12.81 -5.07 5.06
CA PRO A 607 12.36 -3.71 4.77
C PRO A 607 10.98 -3.39 5.37
N GLU A 608 10.62 -2.11 5.44
CA GLU A 608 9.42 -1.64 6.14
C GLU A 608 8.14 -1.71 5.28
N VAL A 609 7.01 -2.11 5.89
CA VAL A 609 5.67 -1.95 5.33
C VAL A 609 4.94 -0.83 6.08
N ILE A 610 4.40 0.13 5.34
CA ILE A 610 3.54 1.20 5.82
C ILE A 610 2.08 0.72 5.74
N LEU A 611 1.34 0.76 6.86
CA LEU A 611 -0.08 0.43 6.94
C LEU A 611 -0.93 1.69 7.20
N SER A 612 -2.03 1.82 6.47
CA SER A 612 -3.02 2.88 6.65
C SER A 612 -4.45 2.34 6.49
N TYR A 613 -5.28 2.56 7.49
CA TYR A 613 -6.73 2.30 7.45
C TYR A 613 -7.52 3.56 7.06
N SER A 614 -8.72 3.37 6.52
CA SER A 614 -9.77 4.37 6.32
C SER A 614 -11.16 3.74 6.49
N ALA A 615 -12.10 4.50 7.04
CA ALA A 615 -13.55 4.19 7.03
C ALA A 615 -14.30 4.95 5.91
N ASN A 616 -13.62 5.87 5.22
CA ASN A 616 -14.18 6.82 4.25
C ASN A 616 -13.54 6.63 2.86
N GLY A 617 -13.38 5.37 2.43
CA GLY A 617 -12.86 5.00 1.12
C GLY A 617 -11.35 5.18 0.93
N ILE A 618 -10.88 4.79 -0.26
CA ILE A 618 -9.46 4.74 -0.60
C ILE A 618 -8.85 6.13 -0.83
N GLY A 619 -9.67 7.15 -1.08
CA GLY A 619 -9.20 8.52 -1.26
C GLY A 619 -8.57 9.10 0.00
N GLU A 620 -9.10 8.78 1.18
CA GLU A 620 -8.49 9.20 2.45
C GLU A 620 -7.15 8.51 2.69
N ILE A 621 -7.04 7.22 2.38
CA ILE A 621 -5.75 6.49 2.41
C ILE A 621 -4.73 7.19 1.52
N SER A 622 -5.08 7.52 0.27
CA SER A 622 -4.16 8.23 -0.62
C SER A 622 -3.68 9.54 0.01
N ARG A 623 -4.56 10.38 0.55
CA ARG A 623 -4.17 11.65 1.18
C ARG A 623 -3.24 11.45 2.39
N ARG A 624 -3.52 10.46 3.25
CA ARG A 624 -2.66 10.08 4.39
C ARG A 624 -1.26 9.66 3.93
N LEU A 625 -1.18 8.77 2.94
CA LEU A 625 0.09 8.31 2.35
C LEU A 625 0.84 9.43 1.62
N HIS A 626 0.15 10.26 0.82
CA HIS A 626 0.73 11.41 0.14
C HIS A 626 1.42 12.36 1.12
N ARG A 627 0.73 12.67 2.22
CA ARG A 627 1.25 13.52 3.28
C ARG A 627 2.48 12.92 3.95
N LEU A 628 2.36 11.67 4.42
CA LEU A 628 3.46 10.91 5.03
C LEU A 628 4.70 10.88 4.13
N ILE A 629 4.54 10.59 2.85
CA ILE A 629 5.67 10.44 1.92
C ILE A 629 6.42 11.76 1.73
N ARG A 630 5.71 12.87 1.46
CA ARG A 630 6.36 14.20 1.34
C ARG A 630 7.06 14.64 2.62
N GLU A 631 6.45 14.37 3.77
CA GLU A 631 6.88 14.96 5.04
C GLU A 631 7.91 14.08 5.76
N ARG A 632 7.83 12.74 5.62
CA ARG A 632 8.54 11.75 6.45
C ARG A 632 9.12 10.56 5.68
N LEU A 633 9.21 10.62 4.35
CA LEU A 633 9.96 9.63 3.54
C LEU A 633 10.91 10.30 2.55
N GLN A 634 10.44 11.31 1.82
CA GLN A 634 11.24 12.03 0.82
C GLN A 634 12.35 12.90 1.44
N PRO A 635 13.43 13.19 0.70
CA PRO A 635 14.54 14.04 1.17
C PRO A 635 14.07 15.39 1.76
N PRO A 636 14.34 15.66 3.05
CA PRO A 636 13.70 16.76 3.79
C PRO A 636 14.07 18.15 3.25
N GLN A 637 15.29 18.34 2.74
CA GLN A 637 15.76 19.61 2.16
C GLN A 637 14.93 20.03 0.94
N PHE A 638 14.37 19.06 0.21
CA PHE A 638 13.52 19.32 -0.95
C PHE A 638 12.03 19.32 -0.63
N ARG A 639 11.59 19.08 0.63
CA ARG A 639 10.17 18.93 1.02
C ARG A 639 9.24 19.99 0.41
N ASN A 640 9.61 21.27 0.54
CA ASN A 640 8.82 22.41 0.03
C ASN A 640 9.27 22.92 -1.36
N HIS A 641 10.23 22.25 -2.00
CA HIS A 641 10.72 22.63 -3.33
C HIS A 641 9.66 22.39 -4.42
N ILE A 642 9.49 23.36 -5.32
CA ILE A 642 8.82 23.15 -6.62
C ILE A 642 9.95 22.91 -7.64
N PRO A 643 10.02 21.73 -8.29
CA PRO A 643 11.05 21.45 -9.29
C PRO A 643 11.02 22.47 -10.44
N PRO A 644 12.18 22.86 -10.98
CA PRO A 644 12.25 23.78 -12.12
C PRO A 644 11.62 23.13 -13.36
N VAL A 645 10.95 23.91 -14.19
CA VAL A 645 10.42 23.40 -15.47
C VAL A 645 11.60 23.06 -16.38
N LEU A 646 11.82 21.76 -16.57
CA LEU A 646 12.95 21.22 -17.34
C LEU A 646 12.55 20.90 -18.79
N LEU A 647 13.55 20.87 -19.67
CA LEU A 647 13.48 20.14 -20.93
C LEU A 647 14.56 19.05 -20.96
N ASN A 648 14.14 17.81 -21.21
CA ASN A 648 15.01 16.67 -21.40
C ASN A 648 15.34 16.48 -22.89
N THR A 649 16.60 16.21 -23.22
CA THR A 649 17.07 16.11 -24.62
C THR A 649 16.77 14.77 -25.31
N TRP A 650 16.19 13.78 -24.62
CA TRP A 650 16.06 12.40 -25.13
C TRP A 650 15.19 12.28 -26.38
N GLU A 651 13.87 12.49 -26.32
CA GLU A 651 13.01 12.46 -27.52
C GLU A 651 13.33 13.58 -28.54
N ALA A 652 14.21 14.53 -28.20
CA ALA A 652 14.65 15.63 -29.07
C ALA A 652 15.85 15.28 -29.97
N LEU A 653 16.74 14.39 -29.51
CA LEU A 653 18.01 14.07 -30.19
C LEU A 653 18.29 12.55 -30.28
N TYR A 654 17.74 11.76 -29.36
CA TYR A 654 18.25 10.45 -29.00
C TYR A 654 19.79 10.49 -28.89
N PHE A 655 20.51 9.54 -29.48
CA PHE A 655 21.97 9.52 -29.49
C PHE A 655 22.65 10.59 -30.35
N GLN A 656 21.91 11.44 -31.11
CA GLN A 656 22.46 12.51 -31.96
C GLN A 656 22.84 13.79 -31.16
N LEU A 657 23.31 13.56 -29.93
CA LEU A 657 23.77 14.59 -29.00
C LEU A 657 25.14 15.13 -29.41
N SER A 658 25.27 16.45 -29.46
CA SER A 658 26.54 17.18 -29.59
C SER A 658 26.46 18.48 -28.81
N HIS A 659 27.62 19.07 -28.50
CA HIS A 659 27.71 20.36 -27.80
C HIS A 659 26.85 21.43 -28.48
N GLU A 660 26.98 21.57 -29.81
CA GLU A 660 26.21 22.54 -30.60
C GLU A 660 24.70 22.21 -30.64
N SER A 661 24.31 20.93 -30.69
CA SER A 661 22.89 20.57 -30.76
C SER A 661 22.17 20.81 -29.44
N VAL A 662 22.84 20.62 -28.29
CA VAL A 662 22.33 20.96 -26.95
C VAL A 662 22.26 22.48 -26.75
N LEU A 663 23.29 23.25 -27.13
CA LEU A 663 23.24 24.72 -27.04
C LEU A 663 22.06 25.31 -27.83
N LYS A 664 21.82 24.85 -29.07
CA LYS A 664 20.69 25.32 -29.89
C LYS A 664 19.32 24.95 -29.31
N ILE A 665 19.22 23.82 -28.62
CA ILE A 665 18.00 23.48 -27.86
C ILE A 665 17.86 24.46 -26.69
N ALA A 666 18.92 24.64 -25.90
CA ALA A 666 18.95 25.51 -24.73
C ALA A 666 18.60 26.98 -25.04
N GLU A 667 19.10 27.54 -26.14
CA GLU A 667 18.74 28.88 -26.61
C GLU A 667 17.23 29.03 -26.84
N VAL A 668 16.62 28.10 -27.59
CA VAL A 668 15.17 28.15 -27.88
C VAL A 668 14.34 27.85 -26.64
N SER A 669 14.75 26.89 -25.82
CA SER A 669 14.15 26.58 -24.52
C SER A 669 14.15 27.79 -23.58
N LYS A 670 15.28 28.51 -23.48
CA LYS A 670 15.40 29.72 -22.68
C LYS A 670 14.49 30.82 -23.19
N ARG A 671 14.35 30.98 -24.52
CA ARG A 671 13.35 31.89 -25.11
C ARG A 671 11.93 31.47 -24.73
N ALA A 672 11.60 30.19 -24.74
CA ALA A 672 10.27 29.68 -24.34
C ALA A 672 9.98 29.84 -22.84
N GLY A 673 11.01 30.01 -22.00
CA GLY A 673 10.88 30.24 -20.55
C GLY A 673 11.19 29.01 -19.68
N ILE A 674 11.74 27.95 -20.27
CA ILE A 674 12.25 26.75 -19.59
C ILE A 674 13.42 27.14 -18.67
N GLU A 675 13.52 26.45 -17.53
CA GLU A 675 14.38 26.81 -16.39
C GLU A 675 15.58 25.87 -16.23
N MET A 676 15.49 24.65 -16.76
CA MET A 676 16.53 23.62 -16.70
C MET A 676 16.66 22.86 -18.04
N ILE A 677 17.88 22.45 -18.40
CA ILE A 677 18.14 21.46 -19.45
C ILE A 677 18.69 20.19 -18.81
N VAL A 678 18.09 19.03 -19.12
CA VAL A 678 18.60 17.72 -18.72
C VAL A 678 19.26 17.05 -19.94
N ILE A 679 20.57 16.86 -19.83
CA ILE A 679 21.42 16.21 -20.85
C ILE A 679 21.25 14.70 -20.69
N ASP A 680 20.57 14.05 -21.63
CA ASP A 680 20.18 12.63 -21.54
C ASP A 680 21.20 11.64 -22.16
N ASP A 681 20.84 10.36 -22.34
CA ASP A 681 21.74 9.28 -22.80
C ASP A 681 22.51 9.65 -24.10
N GLY A 682 23.80 9.31 -24.17
CA GLY A 682 24.67 9.59 -25.30
C GLY A 682 25.75 10.66 -25.10
N TRP A 683 25.95 11.20 -23.90
CA TRP A 683 26.99 12.22 -23.61
C TRP A 683 28.39 11.64 -23.30
N PHE A 684 28.48 10.36 -22.98
CA PHE A 684 29.65 9.70 -22.35
C PHE A 684 30.29 8.61 -23.23
N GLY A 685 31.52 8.20 -22.88
CA GLY A 685 32.23 7.06 -23.44
C GLY A 685 32.22 7.04 -24.97
N ARG A 686 31.79 5.91 -25.55
CA ARG A 686 31.53 5.73 -26.99
C ARG A 686 30.03 5.63 -27.33
N ARG A 687 29.17 6.17 -26.46
CA ARG A 687 27.70 6.00 -26.49
C ARG A 687 27.04 6.65 -27.71
N ASN A 688 26.94 5.91 -28.81
CA ASN A 688 26.28 6.32 -30.06
C ASN A 688 24.99 5.52 -30.37
N ASP A 689 24.81 4.40 -29.67
CA ASP A 689 23.60 3.60 -29.59
C ASP A 689 23.58 2.87 -28.24
N THR A 690 22.71 1.88 -28.06
CA THR A 690 22.57 1.15 -26.79
C THR A 690 23.69 0.15 -26.45
N SER A 691 24.58 -0.18 -27.39
CA SER A 691 25.53 -1.31 -27.26
C SER A 691 26.83 -1.00 -26.52
N ASP A 692 27.34 0.23 -26.61
CA ASP A 692 28.64 0.63 -26.04
C ASP A 692 28.48 1.72 -24.95
N GLY A 693 29.55 1.99 -24.22
CA GLY A 693 29.74 3.15 -23.34
C GLY A 693 29.21 3.02 -21.91
N LEU A 694 28.28 2.11 -21.58
CA LEU A 694 27.82 1.97 -20.18
C LEU A 694 28.96 1.45 -19.30
N GLY A 695 29.24 2.17 -18.20
CA GLY A 695 30.43 2.01 -17.37
C GLY A 695 31.52 3.05 -17.64
N ASP A 696 31.60 3.60 -18.85
CA ASP A 696 32.63 4.55 -19.28
C ASP A 696 32.17 6.01 -19.06
N TRP A 697 31.97 6.39 -17.80
CA TRP A 697 31.31 7.64 -17.38
C TRP A 697 32.14 8.93 -17.52
N TYR A 698 32.90 9.06 -18.61
CA TYR A 698 33.65 10.25 -18.99
C TYR A 698 33.07 10.89 -20.27
N PRO A 699 33.16 12.22 -20.47
CA PRO A 699 32.54 12.88 -21.64
C PRO A 699 33.10 12.39 -22.97
N ASN A 700 32.22 12.13 -23.94
CA ASN A 700 32.62 11.74 -25.30
C ASN A 700 33.30 12.92 -26.02
N PRO A 701 34.59 12.85 -26.40
CA PRO A 701 35.32 14.01 -26.93
C PRO A 701 34.92 14.40 -28.36
N THR A 702 34.28 13.51 -29.12
CA THR A 702 33.77 13.80 -30.47
C THR A 702 32.46 14.60 -30.41
N LYS A 703 31.61 14.30 -29.42
CA LYS A 703 30.33 14.99 -29.19
C LYS A 703 30.49 16.26 -28.36
N LEU A 704 31.36 16.22 -27.35
CA LEU A 704 31.65 17.29 -26.39
C LEU A 704 33.14 17.65 -26.44
N PRO A 705 33.62 18.35 -27.49
CA PRO A 705 35.04 18.67 -27.68
C PRO A 705 35.62 19.60 -26.60
N PHE A 706 34.76 20.28 -25.83
CA PHE A 706 35.13 21.11 -24.67
C PHE A 706 34.84 20.43 -23.32
N GLY A 707 34.52 19.13 -23.34
CA GLY A 707 34.09 18.35 -22.19
C GLY A 707 32.72 18.79 -21.63
N LEU A 708 32.23 18.04 -20.64
CA LEU A 708 30.97 18.36 -19.97
C LEU A 708 31.04 19.73 -19.26
N HIS A 709 32.18 20.07 -18.64
CA HIS A 709 32.39 21.38 -18.01
C HIS A 709 32.18 22.57 -18.99
N GLY A 710 32.65 22.46 -20.24
CA GLY A 710 32.45 23.52 -21.25
C GLY A 710 30.97 23.76 -21.54
N LEU A 711 30.22 22.68 -21.81
CA LEU A 711 28.79 22.73 -22.08
C LEU A 711 27.99 23.22 -20.86
N VAL A 712 28.26 22.67 -19.66
CA VAL A 712 27.56 23.06 -18.42
C VAL A 712 27.78 24.53 -18.11
N ARG A 713 29.02 25.05 -18.24
CA ARG A 713 29.32 26.48 -18.05
C ARG A 713 28.46 27.34 -18.98
N GLU A 714 28.46 27.04 -20.29
CA GLU A 714 27.74 27.84 -21.27
C GLU A 714 26.21 27.81 -21.07
N LEU A 715 25.65 26.68 -20.59
CA LEU A 715 24.25 26.60 -20.17
C LEU A 715 23.99 27.45 -18.90
N THR A 716 24.90 27.44 -17.91
CA THR A 716 24.76 28.30 -16.73
C THR A 716 24.96 29.79 -17.02
N ASP A 717 25.78 30.14 -18.01
CA ASP A 717 25.98 31.52 -18.48
C ASP A 717 24.71 32.06 -19.18
N MET A 718 23.91 31.19 -19.81
CA MET A 718 22.53 31.52 -20.27
C MET A 718 21.52 31.63 -19.12
N GLY A 719 21.92 31.37 -17.87
CA GLY A 719 21.05 31.33 -16.71
C GLY A 719 20.06 30.16 -16.75
N LEU A 720 20.46 29.00 -17.28
CA LEU A 720 19.72 27.74 -17.14
C LEU A 720 20.35 26.90 -16.02
N LYS A 721 19.53 26.14 -15.30
CA LYS A 721 20.03 25.02 -14.50
C LYS A 721 20.40 23.85 -15.43
N VAL A 722 21.35 23.02 -15.00
CA VAL A 722 21.70 21.79 -15.73
C VAL A 722 21.43 20.56 -14.88
N GLY A 723 20.88 19.54 -15.54
CA GLY A 723 20.79 18.17 -15.06
C GLY A 723 21.44 17.18 -16.02
N LEU A 724 21.74 15.98 -15.54
CA LEU A 724 22.44 14.94 -16.30
C LEU A 724 21.78 13.58 -16.09
N TRP A 725 21.68 12.78 -17.16
CA TRP A 725 21.30 11.37 -17.10
C TRP A 725 22.52 10.49 -16.82
N VAL A 726 22.33 9.47 -16.00
CA VAL A 726 23.28 8.38 -15.76
C VAL A 726 22.55 7.06 -15.57
N GLU A 727 23.23 5.94 -15.82
CA GLU A 727 22.70 4.59 -15.56
C GLU A 727 23.75 3.75 -14.82
N PRO A 728 24.15 4.14 -13.59
CA PRO A 728 25.42 3.70 -12.99
C PRO A 728 25.49 2.22 -12.62
N GLU A 729 24.32 1.56 -12.59
CA GLU A 729 24.15 0.15 -12.26
C GLU A 729 24.53 -0.81 -13.41
N MET A 730 24.87 -0.27 -14.59
CA MET A 730 24.94 -1.02 -15.85
C MET A 730 26.30 -0.92 -16.53
N VAL A 731 26.64 -1.96 -17.28
CA VAL A 731 27.90 -2.04 -18.03
C VAL A 731 27.71 -2.67 -19.42
N SER A 732 28.31 -2.05 -20.45
CA SER A 732 28.35 -2.58 -21.81
C SER A 732 29.52 -3.55 -21.97
N ILE A 733 29.35 -4.65 -22.72
CA ILE A 733 30.46 -5.59 -23.00
C ILE A 733 31.62 -4.90 -23.74
N GLU A 734 31.30 -3.91 -24.58
CA GLU A 734 32.30 -3.12 -25.30
C GLU A 734 32.89 -1.96 -24.49
N SER A 735 32.46 -1.73 -23.24
CA SER A 735 33.03 -0.68 -22.39
C SER A 735 34.48 -0.98 -21.98
N ASP A 736 35.24 0.08 -21.72
CA ASP A 736 36.60 -0.04 -21.19
C ASP A 736 36.56 -0.58 -19.75
N LEU A 737 35.52 -0.24 -18.97
CA LEU A 737 35.24 -0.84 -17.67
C LEU A 737 35.12 -2.37 -17.74
N PHE A 738 34.29 -2.92 -18.63
CA PHE A 738 34.12 -4.38 -18.75
C PHE A 738 35.37 -5.08 -19.28
N LYS A 739 36.17 -4.39 -20.10
CA LYS A 739 37.45 -4.92 -20.61
C LYS A 739 38.52 -4.99 -19.52
N ALA A 740 38.47 -4.10 -18.53
CA ALA A 740 39.31 -4.16 -17.33
C ALA A 740 38.77 -5.15 -16.27
N HIS A 741 37.45 -5.17 -16.07
CA HIS A 741 36.77 -5.87 -14.98
C HIS A 741 35.56 -6.70 -15.46
N PRO A 742 35.78 -7.77 -16.27
CA PRO A 742 34.69 -8.61 -16.80
C PRO A 742 34.01 -9.49 -15.71
N ASP A 743 34.59 -9.51 -14.51
CA ASP A 743 34.11 -10.13 -13.29
C ASP A 743 33.18 -9.22 -12.46
N TRP A 744 33.14 -7.91 -12.74
CA TRP A 744 32.27 -6.94 -12.03
C TRP A 744 30.81 -6.99 -12.50
N ALA A 745 30.47 -7.74 -13.53
CA ALA A 745 29.07 -7.95 -13.94
C ALA A 745 28.49 -9.21 -13.28
N LEU A 746 27.23 -9.15 -12.83
CA LEU A 746 26.48 -10.32 -12.34
C LEU A 746 26.44 -11.42 -13.41
N HIS A 747 26.96 -12.61 -13.09
CA HIS A 747 26.91 -13.78 -13.97
C HIS A 747 27.30 -15.08 -13.26
N ILE A 748 26.76 -16.20 -13.73
CA ILE A 748 27.24 -17.53 -13.37
C ILE A 748 28.46 -17.87 -14.26
N PRO A 749 29.66 -18.16 -13.71
CA PRO A 749 30.89 -18.36 -14.50
C PRO A 749 30.84 -19.48 -15.55
N SER A 750 29.97 -20.47 -15.37
CA SER A 750 29.77 -21.60 -16.29
C SER A 750 28.65 -21.40 -17.32
N ARG A 751 28.13 -20.17 -17.47
CA ARG A 751 27.00 -19.82 -18.35
C ARG A 751 27.33 -18.62 -19.24
N GLY A 752 26.51 -18.42 -20.29
CA GLY A 752 26.51 -17.17 -21.04
C GLY A 752 25.92 -16.02 -20.21
N LYS A 753 26.33 -14.79 -20.52
CA LYS A 753 25.81 -13.55 -19.92
C LYS A 753 24.62 -13.04 -20.77
N THR A 754 23.38 -13.13 -20.29
CA THR A 754 22.20 -12.73 -21.06
C THR A 754 22.10 -11.21 -21.11
N MET A 755 22.12 -10.60 -22.30
CA MET A 755 21.95 -9.16 -22.47
C MET A 755 20.47 -8.76 -22.63
N GLY A 756 20.06 -7.71 -21.92
CA GLY A 756 18.88 -6.90 -22.25
C GLY A 756 19.37 -5.51 -22.68
N ARG A 757 18.73 -4.87 -23.67
CA ARG A 757 19.17 -3.57 -24.26
C ARG A 757 20.68 -3.52 -24.62
N ASN A 758 21.31 -4.66 -24.93
CA ASN A 758 22.75 -4.82 -25.20
C ASN A 758 23.71 -4.53 -24.01
N GLN A 759 23.20 -4.52 -22.78
CA GLN A 759 23.98 -4.24 -21.56
C GLN A 759 23.84 -5.34 -20.50
N LEU A 760 24.74 -5.33 -19.53
CA LEU A 760 24.77 -6.18 -18.34
C LEU A 760 24.61 -5.34 -17.07
N VAL A 761 24.38 -6.00 -15.93
CA VAL A 761 24.23 -5.35 -14.62
C VAL A 761 25.51 -5.54 -13.80
N LEU A 762 25.96 -4.49 -13.12
CA LEU A 762 27.10 -4.55 -12.20
C LEU A 762 26.74 -5.29 -10.90
N ASP A 763 27.72 -5.95 -10.31
CA ASP A 763 27.58 -6.71 -9.07
C ASP A 763 27.75 -5.81 -7.84
N LEU A 764 26.69 -5.08 -7.49
CA LEU A 764 26.65 -4.20 -6.33
C LEU A 764 26.80 -4.92 -4.98
N THR A 765 26.86 -6.26 -4.93
CA THR A 765 27.20 -6.98 -3.69
C THR A 765 28.66 -6.74 -3.27
N ARG A 766 29.52 -6.45 -4.24
CA ARG A 766 30.96 -6.17 -4.07
C ARG A 766 31.22 -4.74 -3.63
N SER A 767 32.00 -4.56 -2.57
CA SER A 767 32.37 -3.23 -2.04
C SER A 767 33.13 -2.39 -3.06
N GLU A 768 34.10 -2.98 -3.76
CA GLU A 768 34.94 -2.28 -4.73
C GLU A 768 34.16 -1.74 -5.94
N VAL A 769 33.04 -2.38 -6.31
CA VAL A 769 32.12 -1.91 -7.34
C VAL A 769 31.33 -0.70 -6.84
N ARG A 770 30.88 -0.73 -5.57
CA ARG A 770 30.15 0.39 -4.95
C ARG A 770 31.05 1.60 -4.71
N ASP A 771 32.27 1.38 -4.22
CA ASP A 771 33.28 2.43 -4.01
C ASP A 771 33.65 3.10 -5.33
N TRP A 772 33.95 2.33 -6.38
CA TRP A 772 34.19 2.87 -7.72
C TRP A 772 33.01 3.69 -8.27
N LEU A 773 31.78 3.23 -8.05
CA LEU A 773 30.57 3.90 -8.53
C LEU A 773 30.35 5.22 -7.77
N VAL A 774 30.51 5.22 -6.44
CA VAL A 774 30.46 6.43 -5.61
C VAL A 774 31.54 7.43 -6.02
N ASP A 775 32.80 7.00 -6.17
CA ASP A 775 33.91 7.87 -6.60
C ASP A 775 33.66 8.46 -8.00
N THR A 776 33.16 7.64 -8.93
CA THR A 776 32.84 8.06 -10.30
C THR A 776 31.73 9.11 -10.32
N MET A 777 30.63 8.88 -9.60
CA MET A 777 29.54 9.84 -9.49
C MET A 777 29.96 11.12 -8.76
N SER A 778 30.77 11.00 -7.71
CA SER A 778 31.31 12.14 -6.96
C SER A 778 32.25 12.99 -7.82
N SER A 779 33.05 12.36 -8.68
CA SER A 779 33.89 13.04 -9.66
C SER A 779 33.06 13.80 -10.69
N ILE A 780 31.96 13.23 -11.19
CA ILE A 780 31.05 13.91 -12.14
C ILE A 780 30.41 15.12 -11.47
N LEU A 781 29.78 14.94 -10.30
CA LEU A 781 29.06 15.99 -9.57
C LEU A 781 29.98 17.13 -9.07
N SER A 782 31.25 16.82 -8.79
CA SER A 782 32.26 17.81 -8.42
C SER A 782 32.89 18.53 -9.63
N SER A 783 32.74 18.02 -10.85
CA SER A 783 33.42 18.55 -12.04
C SER A 783 32.80 19.84 -12.62
N CYS A 784 31.51 20.07 -12.39
CA CYS A 784 30.76 21.22 -12.92
C CYS A 784 29.41 21.38 -12.21
N ALA A 785 28.71 22.49 -12.45
CA ALA A 785 27.48 22.89 -11.76
C ALA A 785 26.22 22.08 -12.16
N ILE A 786 26.26 20.77 -11.97
CA ILE A 786 25.11 19.86 -12.11
C ILE A 786 24.23 20.01 -10.86
N SER A 787 22.94 20.26 -11.07
CA SER A 787 21.96 20.48 -9.99
C SER A 787 20.87 19.40 -9.92
N TYR A 788 20.91 18.45 -10.85
CA TYR A 788 19.87 17.43 -11.05
C TYR A 788 20.47 16.17 -11.66
N ILE A 789 20.04 15.00 -11.18
CA ILE A 789 20.42 13.70 -11.75
C ILE A 789 19.17 12.90 -12.09
N LYS A 790 19.09 12.39 -13.33
CA LYS A 790 18.17 11.32 -13.74
C LYS A 790 18.93 10.01 -13.68
N TRP A 791 18.71 9.23 -12.62
CA TRP A 791 19.36 7.94 -12.36
C TRP A 791 18.50 6.80 -12.92
N ASP A 792 18.94 6.18 -14.00
CA ASP A 792 18.17 5.18 -14.75
C ASP A 792 18.62 3.72 -14.47
N ASN A 793 17.80 2.76 -14.91
CA ASN A 793 18.07 1.32 -14.93
C ASN A 793 17.15 0.65 -15.97
N ASN A 794 17.67 0.38 -17.16
CA ASN A 794 16.91 -0.09 -18.32
C ASN A 794 16.85 -1.62 -18.46
N ARG A 795 17.30 -2.41 -17.47
CA ARG A 795 17.16 -3.87 -17.51
C ARG A 795 17.10 -4.55 -16.14
N PHE A 796 16.30 -5.61 -16.08
CA PHE A 796 16.21 -6.48 -14.92
C PHE A 796 17.38 -7.47 -14.82
N LEU A 797 17.58 -8.05 -13.63
CA LEU A 797 18.67 -8.98 -13.36
C LEU A 797 18.46 -10.31 -14.09
N THR A 798 19.54 -10.90 -14.61
CA THR A 798 19.59 -12.28 -15.14
C THR A 798 20.86 -12.95 -14.63
N GLU A 799 20.93 -14.29 -14.68
CA GLU A 799 22.08 -15.08 -14.20
C GLU A 799 22.59 -14.65 -12.80
N VAL A 800 21.65 -14.32 -11.90
CA VAL A 800 21.92 -13.68 -10.60
C VAL A 800 22.83 -14.56 -9.75
N TYR A 801 24.10 -14.17 -9.69
CA TYR A 801 25.19 -14.88 -9.04
C TYR A 801 26.36 -13.91 -8.86
N SER A 802 27.07 -14.02 -7.74
CA SER A 802 28.28 -13.25 -7.47
C SER A 802 29.46 -14.18 -7.20
N ALA A 803 30.61 -13.92 -7.83
CA ALA A 803 31.80 -14.74 -7.65
C ALA A 803 32.55 -14.51 -6.31
N VAL A 804 32.21 -13.46 -5.56
CA VAL A 804 32.83 -13.20 -4.24
C VAL A 804 32.09 -13.87 -3.07
N HIS A 805 30.86 -14.34 -3.29
CA HIS A 805 30.06 -15.01 -2.29
C HIS A 805 30.16 -16.55 -2.43
N PRO A 806 30.20 -17.32 -1.32
CA PRO A 806 30.25 -18.77 -1.39
C PRO A 806 28.89 -19.37 -1.85
N PRO A 807 28.85 -20.64 -2.29
CA PRO A 807 27.66 -21.26 -2.88
C PRO A 807 26.37 -21.14 -2.05
N GLU A 808 26.49 -21.29 -0.73
CA GLU A 808 25.40 -21.22 0.25
C GLU A 808 24.78 -19.81 0.38
N ARG A 809 25.55 -18.75 0.13
CA ARG A 809 25.07 -17.36 0.17
C ARG A 809 24.56 -16.85 -1.18
N GLN A 810 24.46 -17.70 -2.22
CA GLN A 810 23.98 -17.27 -3.55
C GLN A 810 22.48 -16.91 -3.60
N GLY A 811 21.68 -17.34 -2.62
CA GLY A 811 20.30 -16.87 -2.46
C GLY A 811 20.17 -15.44 -1.94
N GLU A 812 21.27 -14.83 -1.51
CA GLU A 812 21.30 -13.49 -0.92
C GLU A 812 21.48 -12.40 -1.97
N ILE A 813 22.04 -12.75 -3.14
CA ILE A 813 22.58 -11.79 -4.14
C ILE A 813 21.52 -10.79 -4.62
N ALA A 814 20.29 -11.24 -4.86
CA ALA A 814 19.19 -10.37 -5.29
C ALA A 814 18.77 -9.33 -4.22
N HIS A 815 19.01 -9.62 -2.94
CA HIS A 815 18.78 -8.66 -1.85
C HIS A 815 20.03 -7.82 -1.57
N ARG A 816 21.21 -8.44 -1.50
CA ARG A 816 22.50 -7.73 -1.34
C ARG A 816 22.76 -6.71 -2.45
N TYR A 817 22.31 -6.97 -3.68
CA TYR A 817 22.33 -5.99 -4.78
C TYR A 817 21.54 -4.72 -4.43
N ILE A 818 20.35 -4.87 -3.85
CA ILE A 818 19.47 -3.75 -3.48
C ILE A 818 20.02 -3.02 -2.24
N LEU A 819 20.55 -3.74 -1.25
CA LEU A 819 21.28 -3.13 -0.13
C LEU A 819 22.50 -2.33 -0.63
N GLY A 820 23.21 -2.85 -1.63
CA GLY A 820 24.34 -2.16 -2.27
C GLY A 820 23.92 -0.90 -3.02
N LEU A 821 22.80 -0.93 -3.74
CA LEU A 821 22.20 0.25 -4.37
C LEU A 821 21.81 1.31 -3.33
N TYR A 822 21.22 0.90 -2.21
CA TYR A 822 20.85 1.78 -1.10
C TYR A 822 22.08 2.42 -0.43
N GLU A 823 23.16 1.67 -0.22
CA GLU A 823 24.43 2.20 0.29
C GLU A 823 25.03 3.24 -0.68
N VAL A 824 25.03 2.94 -1.99
CA VAL A 824 25.54 3.85 -3.03
C VAL A 824 24.71 5.15 -3.10
N LEU A 825 23.38 5.05 -3.15
CA LEU A 825 22.51 6.23 -3.22
C LEU A 825 22.62 7.08 -1.96
N GLY A 826 22.66 6.46 -0.77
CA GLY A 826 22.86 7.15 0.50
C GLY A 826 24.19 7.90 0.56
N ARG A 827 25.31 7.21 0.28
CA ARG A 827 26.66 7.80 0.26
C ARG A 827 26.80 8.97 -0.72
N ILE A 828 26.09 8.96 -1.85
CA ILE A 828 26.09 10.07 -2.81
C ILE A 828 25.20 11.21 -2.31
N GLN A 829 24.02 10.91 -1.76
CA GLN A 829 23.10 11.91 -1.23
C GLN A 829 23.66 12.67 -0.01
N GLU A 830 24.47 12.01 0.83
CA GLU A 830 25.18 12.66 1.95
C GLU A 830 26.29 13.61 1.47
N GLN A 831 26.98 13.28 0.37
CA GLN A 831 28.03 14.12 -0.20
C GLN A 831 27.47 15.29 -1.04
N PHE A 832 26.32 15.08 -1.69
CA PHE A 832 25.71 16.05 -2.61
C PHE A 832 24.23 16.33 -2.25
N PRO A 833 23.92 16.82 -1.04
CA PRO A 833 22.54 16.97 -0.56
C PRO A 833 21.74 18.01 -1.35
N ASP A 834 22.39 18.97 -2.01
CA ASP A 834 21.76 19.99 -2.85
C ASP A 834 21.46 19.52 -4.29
N VAL A 835 21.88 18.31 -4.69
CA VAL A 835 21.57 17.72 -6.00
C VAL A 835 20.20 17.06 -5.96
N PHE A 836 19.30 17.46 -6.86
CA PHE A 836 17.96 16.91 -6.95
C PHE A 836 17.96 15.59 -7.73
N PHE A 837 17.64 14.47 -7.07
CA PHE A 837 17.55 13.17 -7.71
C PHE A 837 16.14 12.85 -8.21
N GLU A 838 16.05 12.54 -9.50
CA GLU A 838 14.99 11.75 -10.12
C GLU A 838 15.51 10.33 -10.35
N THR A 839 14.79 9.31 -9.86
CA THR A 839 15.08 7.92 -10.27
C THR A 839 14.21 7.49 -11.45
N CYS A 840 14.73 6.56 -12.23
CA CYS A 840 14.14 6.02 -13.43
C CYS A 840 14.52 4.52 -13.53
N ALA A 841 13.74 3.76 -14.29
CA ALA A 841 14.09 2.40 -14.68
C ALA A 841 13.36 2.03 -15.99
N GLY A 842 13.73 2.68 -17.10
CA GLY A 842 12.94 2.68 -18.34
C GLY A 842 11.51 3.12 -18.06
N GLY A 843 11.32 4.38 -17.67
CA GLY A 843 10.10 4.84 -17.04
C GLY A 843 9.96 4.31 -15.61
N GLY A 844 8.71 4.06 -15.19
CA GLY A 844 8.38 3.74 -13.80
C GLY A 844 8.65 2.30 -13.38
N GLY A 845 9.72 1.67 -13.89
CA GLY A 845 10.10 0.29 -13.60
C GLY A 845 10.61 0.02 -12.18
N ARG A 846 10.92 1.08 -11.43
CA ARG A 846 11.17 1.07 -9.98
C ARG A 846 10.45 2.23 -9.29
N PHE A 847 9.18 2.44 -9.67
CA PHE A 847 8.34 3.44 -9.00
C PHE A 847 7.82 2.86 -7.68
N ASP A 848 8.64 2.95 -6.63
CA ASP A 848 8.35 2.41 -5.30
C ASP A 848 8.78 3.35 -4.17
N ALA A 849 8.29 3.07 -2.96
CA ALA A 849 8.59 3.87 -1.78
C ALA A 849 10.05 3.75 -1.32
N GLY A 850 10.78 2.69 -1.72
CA GLY A 850 12.18 2.53 -1.39
C GLY A 850 13.08 3.55 -2.10
N LEU A 851 12.88 3.77 -3.41
CA LEU A 851 13.65 4.79 -4.15
C LEU A 851 13.22 6.22 -3.83
N LEU A 852 11.97 6.45 -3.41
CA LEU A 852 11.49 7.76 -2.95
C LEU A 852 12.11 8.25 -1.63
N TYR A 853 12.90 7.43 -0.94
CA TYR A 853 13.72 7.88 0.19
C TYR A 853 14.92 8.74 -0.28
N TYR A 854 15.52 8.39 -1.42
CA TYR A 854 16.66 9.09 -2.02
C TYR A 854 16.23 10.11 -3.09
N SER A 855 15.10 9.87 -3.76
CA SER A 855 14.61 10.68 -4.87
C SER A 855 13.36 11.49 -4.54
N CYS A 856 13.28 12.70 -5.11
CA CYS A 856 12.14 13.60 -4.92
C CYS A 856 11.02 13.36 -5.92
N GLN A 857 11.35 12.73 -7.06
CA GLN A 857 10.41 12.28 -8.07
C GLN A 857 10.94 11.04 -8.79
N ILE A 858 10.06 10.34 -9.51
CA ILE A 858 10.42 9.20 -10.33
C ILE A 858 9.86 9.42 -11.74
N TRP A 859 10.68 9.16 -12.76
CA TRP A 859 10.23 9.19 -14.14
C TRP A 859 9.11 8.16 -14.33
N THR A 860 7.88 8.66 -14.50
CA THR A 860 6.69 7.85 -14.16
C THR A 860 6.40 6.78 -15.21
N SER A 861 6.71 7.04 -16.48
CA SER A 861 6.56 6.14 -17.61
C SER A 861 7.20 6.78 -18.85
N ASP A 862 7.89 5.98 -19.65
CA ASP A 862 8.34 6.39 -21.00
C ASP A 862 7.16 6.63 -21.96
N ASN A 863 5.95 6.21 -21.62
CA ASN A 863 4.76 6.55 -22.39
C ASN A 863 4.28 7.96 -22.03
N THR A 864 4.69 8.92 -22.84
CA THR A 864 4.42 10.36 -22.70
C THR A 864 3.09 10.80 -23.33
N ASP A 865 2.33 9.90 -23.96
CA ASP A 865 0.99 10.21 -24.51
C ASP A 865 -0.01 10.60 -23.42
N ALA A 866 -0.62 11.78 -23.55
CA ALA A 866 -1.57 12.34 -22.59
C ALA A 866 -2.72 11.37 -22.23
N SER A 867 -3.31 10.67 -23.20
CA SER A 867 -4.42 9.75 -22.92
C SER A 867 -3.98 8.52 -22.13
N SER A 868 -2.78 8.01 -22.39
CA SER A 868 -2.17 6.91 -21.64
C SER A 868 -1.74 7.36 -20.23
N ARG A 869 -1.11 8.54 -20.14
CA ARG A 869 -0.69 9.19 -18.88
C ARG A 869 -1.85 9.39 -17.91
N MET A 870 -3.08 9.71 -18.36
CA MET A 870 -4.26 9.80 -17.47
C MET A 870 -4.46 8.55 -16.61
N ARG A 871 -4.36 7.34 -17.20
CA ARG A 871 -4.51 6.07 -16.45
C ARG A 871 -3.29 5.79 -15.57
N ILE A 872 -2.09 6.00 -16.09
CA ILE A 872 -0.84 5.75 -15.35
C ILE A 872 -0.77 6.67 -14.12
N GLN A 873 -1.07 7.96 -14.26
CA GLN A 873 -1.11 8.93 -13.16
C GLN A 873 -2.25 8.64 -12.17
N ALA A 874 -3.44 8.26 -12.65
CA ALA A 874 -4.55 7.87 -11.76
C ALA A 874 -4.15 6.72 -10.82
N GLY A 875 -3.62 5.63 -11.35
CA GLY A 875 -3.20 4.49 -10.53
C GLY A 875 -1.96 4.78 -9.67
N THR A 876 -0.98 5.52 -10.19
CA THR A 876 0.20 5.97 -9.42
C THR A 876 -0.23 6.80 -8.19
N SER A 877 -1.23 7.66 -8.34
CA SER A 877 -1.74 8.51 -7.25
C SER A 877 -2.46 7.76 -6.12
N LEU A 878 -2.71 6.45 -6.22
CA LEU A 878 -3.37 5.70 -5.14
C LEU A 878 -2.52 5.65 -3.86
N TRP A 879 -1.20 5.77 -3.97
CA TRP A 879 -0.29 5.90 -2.82
C TRP A 879 0.75 7.02 -2.95
N ALA A 880 1.20 7.35 -4.16
CA ALA A 880 2.29 8.31 -4.34
C ALA A 880 1.77 9.76 -4.45
N PRO A 881 2.37 10.73 -3.73
CA PRO A 881 2.01 12.13 -3.87
C PRO A 881 2.31 12.65 -5.27
N VAL A 882 1.56 13.65 -5.74
CA VAL A 882 1.70 14.25 -7.08
C VAL A 882 3.13 14.70 -7.37
N LYS A 883 3.83 15.20 -6.34
CA LYS A 883 5.24 15.59 -6.40
C LYS A 883 6.21 14.47 -6.77
N ALA A 884 5.86 13.20 -6.52
CA ALA A 884 6.67 12.05 -6.94
C ALA A 884 6.51 11.72 -8.44
N ILE A 885 5.53 12.32 -9.13
CA ILE A 885 5.04 11.87 -10.44
C ILE A 885 5.58 12.78 -11.55
N ALA A 886 6.77 12.49 -12.07
CA ALA A 886 7.34 13.27 -13.18
C ALA A 886 6.59 13.04 -14.49
N ALA A 887 6.31 14.14 -15.20
CA ALA A 887 5.41 14.16 -16.36
C ALA A 887 5.83 15.24 -17.38
N HIS A 888 6.26 14.80 -18.56
CA HIS A 888 6.73 15.71 -19.61
C HIS A 888 5.74 15.83 -20.78
N VAL A 889 5.68 17.00 -21.38
CA VAL A 889 5.04 17.24 -22.68
C VAL A 889 6.00 16.80 -23.78
N SER A 890 5.69 15.67 -24.42
CA SER A 890 6.46 15.14 -25.55
C SER A 890 5.94 15.62 -26.91
N THR A 891 6.62 15.22 -27.99
CA THR A 891 6.18 15.48 -29.37
C THR A 891 4.86 14.79 -29.75
N VAL A 892 4.25 15.23 -30.85
CA VAL A 892 3.08 14.60 -31.49
C VAL A 892 3.27 14.50 -33.01
N PRO A 893 2.94 13.37 -33.68
CA PRO A 893 2.43 12.12 -33.12
C PRO A 893 3.40 11.47 -32.13
N ASN A 894 2.88 11.04 -30.98
CA ASN A 894 3.68 10.55 -29.86
C ASN A 894 4.50 9.31 -30.23
N HIS A 895 5.78 9.24 -29.83
CA HIS A 895 6.70 8.19 -30.26
C HIS A 895 6.28 6.76 -29.86
N GLN A 896 5.64 6.57 -28.69
CA GLN A 896 5.28 5.24 -28.18
C GLN A 896 3.91 4.75 -28.68
N THR A 897 3.03 5.64 -29.14
CA THR A 897 1.62 5.30 -29.47
C THR A 897 1.11 5.82 -30.82
N LEU A 898 1.85 6.71 -31.48
CA LEU A 898 1.43 7.52 -32.64
C LEU A 898 0.13 8.32 -32.45
N ARG A 899 -0.30 8.55 -31.20
CA ARG A 899 -1.44 9.41 -30.87
C ARG A 899 -1.04 10.89 -30.94
N SER A 900 -1.96 11.72 -31.40
CA SER A 900 -1.84 13.18 -31.33
C SER A 900 -2.90 13.74 -30.37
N ALA A 901 -2.50 14.71 -29.54
CA ALA A 901 -3.37 15.43 -28.63
C ALA A 901 -2.96 16.92 -28.58
N PRO A 902 -3.89 17.86 -28.34
CA PRO A 902 -3.58 19.29 -28.26
C PRO A 902 -2.46 19.60 -27.26
N MET A 903 -1.68 20.65 -27.52
CA MET A 903 -0.65 21.13 -26.58
C MET A 903 -1.27 21.46 -25.22
N LYS A 904 -2.46 22.08 -25.19
CA LYS A 904 -3.31 22.24 -23.98
C LYS A 904 -3.45 20.94 -23.18
N THR A 905 -3.97 19.87 -23.80
CA THR A 905 -4.26 18.62 -23.08
C THR A 905 -2.99 17.90 -22.63
N ARG A 906 -1.93 17.90 -23.46
CA ARG A 906 -0.62 17.39 -23.04
C ARG A 906 -0.11 18.15 -21.81
N SER A 907 -0.16 19.48 -21.86
CA SER A 907 0.32 20.35 -20.78
C SER A 907 -0.49 20.17 -19.50
N LEU A 908 -1.83 20.18 -19.58
CA LEU A 908 -2.70 20.01 -18.41
C LEU A 908 -2.57 18.62 -17.76
N VAL A 909 -2.34 17.54 -18.52
CA VAL A 909 -2.04 16.21 -17.96
C VAL A 909 -0.65 16.18 -17.32
N ALA A 910 0.35 16.83 -17.93
CA ALA A 910 1.71 16.91 -17.39
C ALA A 910 1.81 17.80 -16.13
N MET A 911 1.00 18.87 -16.01
CA MET A 911 0.91 19.67 -14.78
C MET A 911 0.31 18.91 -13.60
N CYS A 912 -0.34 17.77 -13.82
CA CYS A 912 -0.84 16.88 -12.77
C CYS A 912 0.27 15.94 -12.26
N GLY A 913 1.45 16.53 -12.01
CA GLY A 913 2.75 15.91 -11.74
C GLY A 913 3.83 16.98 -11.60
N THR A 914 5.11 16.59 -11.61
CA THR A 914 6.22 17.55 -11.78
C THR A 914 6.47 17.77 -13.28
N PHE A 915 6.45 19.03 -13.69
CA PHE A 915 6.18 19.44 -15.08
C PHE A 915 7.46 19.71 -15.87
N GLY A 916 7.53 19.18 -17.09
CA GLY A 916 8.63 19.42 -18.00
C GLY A 916 8.28 19.15 -19.46
N TYR A 917 9.30 19.13 -20.33
CA TYR A 917 9.20 18.94 -21.77
C TYR A 917 10.20 17.89 -22.25
N GLU A 918 9.82 17.10 -23.26
CA GLU A 918 10.68 16.09 -23.87
C GLU A 918 10.42 16.04 -25.38
N LEU A 919 10.85 17.09 -26.07
CA LEU A 919 10.64 17.35 -27.49
C LEU A 919 11.76 18.25 -28.03
N ASP A 920 11.92 18.34 -29.35
CA ASP A 920 12.81 19.33 -29.96
C ASP A 920 12.11 20.70 -30.05
N PRO A 921 12.52 21.73 -29.30
CA PRO A 921 11.91 23.05 -29.39
C PRO A 921 12.27 23.79 -30.67
N ARG A 922 13.31 23.36 -31.41
CA ARG A 922 13.84 24.04 -32.61
C ARG A 922 12.95 23.85 -33.85
N VAL A 923 12.05 22.87 -33.83
CA VAL A 923 11.09 22.60 -34.93
C VAL A 923 9.68 23.14 -34.65
N LEU A 924 9.45 23.73 -33.47
CA LEU A 924 8.19 24.36 -33.10
C LEU A 924 8.05 25.74 -33.75
N SER A 925 6.82 26.12 -34.06
CA SER A 925 6.49 27.48 -34.48
C SER A 925 6.61 28.50 -33.33
N ASP A 926 6.77 29.79 -33.65
CA ASP A 926 6.74 30.86 -32.65
C ASP A 926 5.42 30.89 -31.85
N ASP A 927 4.32 30.40 -32.44
CA ASP A 927 3.01 30.28 -31.78
C ASP A 927 3.00 29.16 -30.73
N GLU A 928 3.56 28.00 -31.04
CA GLU A 928 3.74 26.91 -30.07
C GLU A 928 4.74 27.28 -28.97
N LEU A 929 5.80 28.03 -29.29
CA LEU A 929 6.74 28.56 -28.31
C LEU A 929 6.09 29.63 -27.39
N ARG A 930 5.12 30.41 -27.90
CA ARG A 930 4.25 31.28 -27.09
C ARG A 930 3.30 30.47 -26.21
N GLU A 931 2.71 29.39 -26.73
CA GLU A 931 1.83 28.49 -25.97
C GLU A 931 2.59 27.81 -24.81
N ILE A 932 3.83 27.35 -25.06
CA ILE A 932 4.73 26.80 -24.03
C ILE A 932 5.01 27.83 -22.93
N ARG A 933 5.34 29.09 -23.28
CA ARG A 933 5.53 30.14 -22.26
C ARG A 933 4.29 30.31 -21.39
N HIS A 934 3.12 30.40 -22.01
CA HIS A 934 1.85 30.54 -21.31
C HIS A 934 1.60 29.38 -20.34
N TYR A 935 1.91 28.13 -20.72
CA TYR A 935 1.80 26.98 -19.82
C TYR A 935 2.85 26.97 -18.70
N ILE A 936 4.05 27.50 -18.91
CA ILE A 936 5.04 27.67 -17.83
C ILE A 936 4.58 28.74 -16.83
N GLU A 937 3.98 29.83 -17.31
CA GLU A 937 3.37 30.88 -16.47
C GLU A 937 2.11 30.40 -15.73
N LEU A 938 1.33 29.50 -16.33
CA LEU A 938 0.25 28.77 -15.67
C LEU A 938 0.80 27.80 -14.60
N TYR A 939 1.86 27.04 -14.92
CA TYR A 939 2.46 26.07 -13.99
C TYR A 939 2.88 26.74 -12.67
N ARG A 940 3.53 27.90 -12.74
CA ARG A 940 3.91 28.69 -11.55
C ARG A 940 2.71 29.07 -10.68
N GLN A 941 1.50 29.21 -11.26
CA GLN A 941 0.26 29.51 -10.53
C GLN A 941 -0.48 28.27 -10.01
N VAL A 942 -0.31 27.09 -10.63
CA VAL A 942 -0.99 25.85 -10.21
C VAL A 942 -0.13 24.96 -9.31
N ALA A 943 1.19 24.90 -9.52
CA ALA A 943 2.10 24.01 -8.81
C ALA A 943 2.02 24.09 -7.27
N PRO A 944 1.87 25.26 -6.61
CA PRO A 944 1.71 25.32 -5.16
C PRO A 944 0.48 24.57 -4.64
N THR A 945 -0.62 24.53 -5.41
CA THR A 945 -1.84 23.79 -5.05
C THR A 945 -1.77 22.33 -5.50
N VAL A 946 -1.18 22.04 -6.67
CA VAL A 946 -1.12 20.68 -7.24
C VAL A 946 -0.10 19.78 -6.54
N LEU A 947 1.08 20.30 -6.17
CA LEU A 947 2.15 19.49 -5.57
C LEU A 947 1.99 19.26 -4.06
N PHE A 948 1.30 20.18 -3.36
CA PHE A 948 1.21 20.19 -1.90
C PHE A 948 -0.23 20.09 -1.35
N GLY A 949 -1.25 20.34 -2.16
CA GLY A 949 -2.65 20.21 -1.77
C GLY A 949 -3.13 18.76 -1.64
N ASP A 950 -4.32 18.60 -1.07
CA ASP A 950 -5.02 17.31 -0.99
C ASP A 950 -5.57 16.93 -2.36
N MET A 951 -5.17 15.78 -2.89
CA MET A 951 -5.70 15.23 -4.14
C MET A 951 -7.00 14.44 -3.90
N PHE A 952 -8.00 14.70 -4.73
CA PHE A 952 -9.25 13.95 -4.82
C PHE A 952 -9.46 13.48 -6.26
N ARG A 953 -9.56 12.17 -6.49
CA ARG A 953 -10.02 11.63 -7.78
C ARG A 953 -11.53 11.72 -7.85
N LEU A 954 -12.07 12.17 -8.98
CA LEU A 954 -13.50 12.48 -9.16
C LEU A 954 -14.14 11.58 -10.23
N TRP A 955 -13.45 11.38 -11.36
CA TRP A 955 -13.84 10.41 -12.38
C TRP A 955 -12.68 9.45 -12.66
N CYS A 956 -12.95 8.16 -12.45
CA CYS A 956 -11.97 7.09 -12.59
C CYS A 956 -11.85 6.65 -14.07
N PRO A 957 -10.65 6.75 -14.68
CA PRO A 957 -10.43 6.35 -16.08
C PRO A 957 -10.35 4.82 -16.27
N PHE A 958 -10.48 4.05 -15.17
CA PHE A 958 -10.64 2.60 -15.21
C PHE A 958 -12.11 2.16 -15.21
N LYS A 959 -13.04 3.01 -14.70
CA LYS A 959 -14.49 2.76 -14.71
C LYS A 959 -15.25 3.57 -15.78
N THR A 960 -14.64 4.61 -16.39
CA THR A 960 -15.26 5.48 -17.40
C THR A 960 -14.29 5.89 -18.53
N GLN A 961 -14.81 6.52 -19.60
CA GLN A 961 -14.01 7.10 -20.70
C GLN A 961 -13.35 8.45 -20.33
N ASN A 962 -13.71 9.02 -19.18
CA ASN A 962 -13.27 10.34 -18.74
C ASN A 962 -12.35 10.22 -17.52
N CYS A 963 -11.51 11.22 -17.31
CA CYS A 963 -10.68 11.35 -16.12
C CYS A 963 -10.92 12.72 -15.51
N ALA A 964 -11.09 12.78 -14.19
CA ALA A 964 -11.13 14.06 -13.48
C ALA A 964 -10.57 13.91 -12.09
N TRP A 965 -9.82 14.90 -11.64
CA TRP A 965 -9.29 15.02 -10.29
C TRP A 965 -9.19 16.49 -9.89
N MET A 966 -9.12 16.74 -8.59
CA MET A 966 -8.94 18.08 -8.06
C MET A 966 -7.94 18.11 -6.91
N TYR A 967 -7.32 19.27 -6.74
CA TYR A 967 -6.31 19.54 -5.73
C TYR A 967 -6.80 20.70 -4.85
N VAL A 968 -6.80 20.53 -3.53
CA VAL A 968 -7.35 21.51 -2.57
C VAL A 968 -6.27 21.98 -1.60
N SER A 969 -6.16 23.29 -1.38
CA SER A 969 -5.26 23.85 -0.37
C SER A 969 -5.69 23.43 1.05
N SER A 970 -4.74 23.29 1.98
CA SER A 970 -5.00 22.81 3.35
C SER A 970 -5.94 23.72 4.16
N ASP A 971 -5.97 25.02 3.84
CA ASP A 971 -6.90 26.02 4.39
C ASP A 971 -8.29 26.04 3.71
N ARG A 972 -8.46 25.25 2.64
CA ARG A 972 -9.63 25.15 1.75
C ARG A 972 -10.03 26.46 1.08
N ASN A 973 -9.11 27.42 0.97
CA ASN A 973 -9.35 28.68 0.27
C ASN A 973 -9.21 28.59 -1.25
N ARG A 974 -8.46 27.62 -1.78
CA ARG A 974 -8.27 27.43 -3.22
C ARG A 974 -8.31 25.96 -3.61
N ALA A 975 -8.95 25.67 -4.74
CA ALA A 975 -8.91 24.37 -5.38
C ALA A 975 -8.75 24.49 -6.89
N LEU A 976 -8.14 23.48 -7.51
CA LEU A 976 -7.96 23.36 -8.95
C LEU A 976 -8.59 22.06 -9.42
N VAL A 977 -9.46 22.10 -10.43
CA VAL A 977 -10.14 20.93 -10.99
C VAL A 977 -9.66 20.72 -12.43
N PHE A 978 -9.10 19.55 -12.71
CA PHE A 978 -8.69 19.13 -14.05
C PHE A 978 -9.64 18.03 -14.52
N ALA A 979 -10.18 18.16 -15.73
CA ALA A 979 -11.07 17.16 -16.35
C ALA A 979 -10.70 16.92 -17.81
N PHE A 980 -10.71 15.65 -18.23
CA PHE A 980 -10.20 15.17 -19.51
C PHE A 980 -11.12 14.11 -20.12
N ASN A 981 -11.22 14.10 -21.45
CA ASN A 981 -11.90 13.07 -22.22
C ASN A 981 -10.93 12.18 -23.00
N GLN A 982 -11.00 10.85 -22.86
CA GLN A 982 -10.22 9.94 -23.68
C GLN A 982 -10.87 9.66 -25.04
N ILE A 983 -12.20 9.48 -25.10
CA ILE A 983 -12.95 9.09 -26.31
C ILE A 983 -14.36 9.73 -26.28
N ARG A 984 -14.67 10.59 -27.25
CA ARG A 984 -15.92 11.36 -27.31
C ARG A 984 -17.06 10.57 -27.93
N GLU A 985 -17.91 10.01 -27.09
CA GLU A 985 -19.20 9.44 -27.54
C GLU A 985 -20.22 10.53 -27.91
N VAL A 986 -20.29 10.88 -29.20
CA VAL A 986 -21.17 11.94 -29.72
C VAL A 986 -22.64 11.68 -29.36
N GLY A 987 -23.30 12.69 -28.78
CA GLY A 987 -24.69 12.60 -28.30
C GLY A 987 -24.81 12.12 -26.85
N ARG A 988 -23.80 11.45 -26.29
CA ARG A 988 -23.73 11.17 -24.85
C ARG A 988 -23.40 12.45 -24.09
N LEU A 989 -24.13 12.67 -22.99
CA LEU A 989 -23.84 13.71 -22.00
C LEU A 989 -23.16 13.07 -20.79
N GLU A 990 -22.19 13.77 -20.23
CA GLU A 990 -21.52 13.34 -19.01
C GLU A 990 -22.37 13.64 -17.76
N PRO A 991 -22.21 12.87 -16.67
CA PRO A 991 -22.76 13.27 -15.37
C PRO A 991 -22.19 14.62 -14.93
N ARG A 992 -22.80 15.25 -13.92
CA ARG A 992 -22.22 16.44 -13.31
C ARG A 992 -21.00 16.05 -12.47
N LEU A 993 -19.91 16.79 -12.64
CA LEU A 993 -18.68 16.64 -11.87
C LEU A 993 -18.90 17.18 -10.45
N ARG A 994 -19.22 16.27 -9.51
CA ARG A 994 -19.35 16.57 -8.08
C ARG A 994 -17.97 16.71 -7.44
N LEU A 995 -17.68 17.87 -6.86
CA LEU A 995 -16.39 18.15 -6.23
C LEU A 995 -16.27 17.54 -4.82
N ARG A 996 -15.09 17.66 -4.19
CA ARG A 996 -14.76 17.20 -2.83
C ARG A 996 -13.85 18.20 -2.11
N GLY A 997 -13.60 17.98 -0.82
CA GLY A 997 -12.57 18.69 -0.04
C GLY A 997 -12.84 20.15 0.32
N LEU A 998 -13.81 20.81 -0.33
CA LEU A 998 -14.17 22.21 -0.07
C LEU A 998 -14.80 22.40 1.32
N ASP A 999 -14.73 23.63 1.84
CA ASP A 999 -15.57 24.04 2.97
C ASP A 999 -17.03 24.14 2.48
N ALA A 1000 -17.97 23.52 3.19
CA ALA A 1000 -19.36 23.46 2.76
C ALA A 1000 -20.04 24.84 2.76
N GLU A 1001 -19.70 25.70 3.73
CA GLU A 1001 -20.44 26.95 3.97
C GLU A 1001 -19.79 28.18 3.30
N ARG A 1002 -18.52 28.09 2.90
CA ARG A 1002 -17.88 29.16 2.11
C ARG A 1002 -18.49 29.26 0.72
N THR A 1003 -18.58 30.49 0.22
CA THR A 1003 -18.85 30.77 -1.19
C THR A 1003 -17.55 30.85 -1.96
N TYR A 1004 -17.51 30.15 -3.09
CA TYR A 1004 -16.38 30.10 -4.02
C TYR A 1004 -16.75 30.77 -5.34
N GLU A 1005 -15.79 31.47 -5.92
CA GLU A 1005 -15.77 31.79 -7.34
C GLU A 1005 -15.21 30.61 -8.12
N VAL A 1006 -15.89 30.20 -9.19
CA VAL A 1006 -15.42 29.20 -10.15
C VAL A 1006 -15.14 29.89 -11.48
N GLU A 1007 -13.88 29.83 -11.89
CA GLU A 1007 -13.33 30.42 -13.09
C GLU A 1007 -12.73 29.32 -13.97
N GLU A 1008 -12.86 29.43 -15.30
CA GLU A 1008 -12.24 28.50 -16.24
C GLU A 1008 -10.91 29.07 -16.72
N TRP A 1009 -9.82 28.33 -16.47
CA TRP A 1009 -8.47 28.70 -16.89
C TRP A 1009 -8.11 27.91 -18.15
N CYS A 1010 -7.48 28.59 -19.11
CA CYS A 1010 -7.23 28.09 -20.46
C CYS A 1010 -8.51 27.56 -21.15
N PRO A 1011 -9.33 28.42 -21.79
CA PRO A 1011 -10.49 27.98 -22.57
C PRO A 1011 -10.12 27.03 -23.72
N GLY A 1012 -11.12 26.40 -24.34
CA GLY A 1012 -10.93 25.65 -25.58
C GLY A 1012 -10.68 26.57 -26.79
N VAL A 1013 -10.13 26.02 -27.87
CA VAL A 1013 -9.99 26.72 -29.18
C VAL A 1013 -10.88 26.12 -30.28
N MET A 1014 -11.61 25.05 -29.97
CA MET A 1014 -12.50 24.34 -30.90
C MET A 1014 -13.96 24.50 -30.45
N GLN A 1015 -14.85 24.83 -31.39
CA GLN A 1015 -16.29 24.97 -31.15
C GLN A 1015 -17.08 24.03 -32.06
N ARG A 1016 -18.33 23.73 -31.70
CA ARG A 1016 -19.30 23.15 -32.63
C ARG A 1016 -20.03 24.28 -33.37
N ASN A 1017 -19.89 24.31 -34.69
CA ASN A 1017 -20.63 25.19 -35.57
C ASN A 1017 -22.15 24.90 -35.44
N THR A 1018 -22.95 25.92 -35.14
CA THR A 1018 -24.40 25.75 -34.90
C THR A 1018 -25.23 25.59 -36.17
N LEU A 1019 -24.69 25.92 -37.34
CA LEU A 1019 -25.38 25.80 -38.63
C LEU A 1019 -25.08 24.45 -39.31
N THR A 1020 -23.85 23.95 -39.19
CA THR A 1020 -23.40 22.71 -39.87
C THR A 1020 -23.28 21.51 -38.93
N GLY A 1021 -23.21 21.74 -37.61
CA GLY A 1021 -22.94 20.69 -36.61
C GLY A 1021 -21.48 20.20 -36.58
N ALA A 1022 -20.62 20.69 -37.49
CA ALA A 1022 -19.20 20.36 -37.55
C ALA A 1022 -18.42 20.95 -36.36
N ILE A 1023 -17.23 20.41 -36.11
CA ILE A 1023 -16.27 20.98 -35.15
C ILE A 1023 -15.25 21.81 -35.93
N GLU A 1024 -15.02 23.04 -35.50
CA GLU A 1024 -14.16 24.02 -36.18
C GLU A 1024 -13.34 24.82 -35.16
N ALA A 1025 -12.26 25.46 -35.63
CA ALA A 1025 -11.50 26.41 -34.81
C ALA A 1025 -12.34 27.68 -34.56
N ALA A 1026 -12.40 28.12 -33.30
CA ALA A 1026 -13.06 29.35 -32.91
C ALA A 1026 -12.13 30.57 -33.10
N ARG A 1027 -12.71 31.76 -33.21
CA ARG A 1027 -11.95 33.04 -33.30
C ARG A 1027 -11.57 33.64 -31.94
N SER A 1028 -11.97 32.98 -30.86
CA SER A 1028 -11.77 33.40 -29.47
C SER A 1028 -11.89 32.18 -28.55
N GLY A 1029 -11.49 32.34 -27.28
CA GLY A 1029 -11.60 31.28 -26.28
C GLY A 1029 -13.03 30.74 -26.13
N VAL A 1030 -13.18 29.42 -26.24
CA VAL A 1030 -14.43 28.67 -26.08
C VAL A 1030 -14.52 28.20 -24.63
N TYR A 1031 -15.36 28.89 -23.84
CA TYR A 1031 -15.57 28.61 -22.42
C TYR A 1031 -16.79 27.71 -22.17
N GLN A 1032 -16.67 26.75 -21.25
CA GLN A 1032 -17.74 25.90 -20.71
C GLN A 1032 -19.00 26.70 -20.32
N TYR A 1033 -18.76 27.86 -19.69
CA TYR A 1033 -19.78 28.75 -19.12
C TYR A 1033 -19.81 30.13 -19.81
N ALA A 1034 -19.34 30.22 -21.06
CA ALA A 1034 -19.33 31.44 -21.87
C ALA A 1034 -18.67 32.66 -21.17
N GLY A 1035 -17.57 32.43 -20.45
CA GLY A 1035 -16.80 33.46 -19.73
C GLY A 1035 -17.45 33.96 -18.43
N ASN A 1036 -18.58 33.40 -17.99
CA ASN A 1036 -19.23 33.81 -16.76
C ASN A 1036 -18.52 33.25 -15.53
N LEU A 1037 -18.03 34.13 -14.67
CA LEU A 1037 -17.54 33.79 -13.32
C LEU A 1037 -18.71 33.32 -12.45
N LEU A 1038 -18.72 32.06 -12.05
CA LEU A 1038 -19.81 31.49 -11.24
C LEU A 1038 -19.52 31.69 -9.75
N ARG A 1039 -20.52 32.08 -8.94
CA ARG A 1039 -20.42 32.11 -7.47
C ARG A 1039 -21.35 31.06 -6.86
N MET A 1040 -20.78 30.12 -6.11
CA MET A 1040 -21.49 28.94 -5.58
C MET A 1040 -20.94 28.54 -4.21
N THR A 1041 -21.76 28.02 -3.30
CA THR A 1041 -21.23 27.46 -2.04
C THR A 1041 -20.51 26.14 -2.29
N GLY A 1042 -19.52 25.81 -1.46
CA GLY A 1042 -18.83 24.52 -1.55
C GLY A 1042 -19.80 23.35 -1.41
N ARG A 1043 -20.84 23.48 -0.56
CA ARG A 1043 -21.97 22.56 -0.46
C ARG A 1043 -22.68 22.32 -1.80
N THR A 1044 -22.95 23.36 -2.59
CA THR A 1044 -23.56 23.21 -3.93
C THR A 1044 -22.59 22.53 -4.91
N LEU A 1045 -21.31 22.91 -4.90
CA LEU A 1045 -20.28 22.33 -5.77
C LEU A 1045 -20.03 20.83 -5.51
N MET A 1046 -20.09 20.41 -4.24
CA MET A 1046 -19.93 19.00 -3.85
C MET A 1046 -21.20 18.17 -4.10
N LEU A 1047 -22.41 18.69 -3.81
CA LEU A 1047 -23.66 17.91 -3.90
C LEU A 1047 -24.31 17.95 -5.28
N ALA A 1048 -24.42 19.13 -5.90
CA ALA A 1048 -25.09 19.32 -7.18
C ALA A 1048 -24.16 19.12 -8.38
N GLY A 1049 -22.86 19.43 -8.21
CA GLY A 1049 -21.81 19.27 -9.22
C GLY A 1049 -21.90 20.23 -10.41
N LEU A 1050 -20.78 20.36 -11.13
CA LEU A 1050 -20.64 21.20 -12.31
C LEU A 1050 -20.90 20.41 -13.61
N PRO A 1051 -21.68 20.92 -14.58
CA PRO A 1051 -21.79 20.30 -15.89
C PRO A 1051 -20.53 20.59 -16.72
N ILE A 1052 -19.85 19.54 -17.18
CA ILE A 1052 -18.66 19.62 -18.05
C ILE A 1052 -19.06 19.17 -19.46
N LYS A 1053 -18.54 19.84 -20.49
CA LYS A 1053 -18.79 19.53 -21.90
C LYS A 1053 -17.46 19.28 -22.60
N PHE A 1054 -17.30 18.11 -23.20
CA PHE A 1054 -16.22 17.83 -24.13
C PHE A 1054 -16.73 17.89 -25.57
N VAL A 1055 -15.92 18.41 -26.48
CA VAL A 1055 -16.26 18.64 -27.89
C VAL A 1055 -15.65 17.56 -28.78
N PHE A 1056 -14.43 17.09 -28.47
CA PHE A 1056 -13.64 16.14 -29.28
C PHE A 1056 -12.78 15.19 -28.40
N ASP A 1057 -12.00 14.29 -29.02
CA ASP A 1057 -11.11 13.34 -28.33
C ASP A 1057 -9.86 14.02 -27.76
N ALA A 1058 -9.40 13.64 -26.57
CA ALA A 1058 -8.33 14.34 -25.85
C ALA A 1058 -8.62 15.84 -25.64
N ASP A 1059 -9.90 16.20 -25.42
CA ASP A 1059 -10.33 17.52 -24.96
C ASP A 1059 -10.16 17.66 -23.44
N SER A 1060 -9.99 18.89 -22.95
CA SER A 1060 -9.59 19.17 -21.56
C SER A 1060 -10.10 20.50 -21.00
N VAL A 1061 -10.35 20.50 -19.69
CA VAL A 1061 -10.85 21.65 -18.90
C VAL A 1061 -10.01 21.79 -17.63
N LEU A 1062 -9.64 23.03 -17.29
CA LEU A 1062 -9.09 23.42 -16.00
C LEU A 1062 -10.01 24.48 -15.38
N LEU A 1063 -10.41 24.28 -14.12
CA LEU A 1063 -11.17 25.25 -13.33
C LEU A 1063 -10.36 25.67 -12.10
N ASN A 1064 -10.28 26.97 -11.85
CA ASN A 1064 -9.80 27.55 -10.60
C ASN A 1064 -11.00 27.89 -9.69
N ILE A 1065 -10.89 27.54 -8.41
CA ILE A 1065 -11.99 27.65 -7.44
C ILE A 1065 -11.46 28.34 -6.19
N GLU A 1066 -11.89 29.57 -5.93
CA GLU A 1066 -11.33 30.43 -4.87
C GLU A 1066 -12.42 30.93 -3.92
N ALA A 1067 -12.17 30.83 -2.62
CA ALA A 1067 -13.07 31.36 -1.59
C ALA A 1067 -13.14 32.89 -1.68
N VAL A 1068 -14.35 33.43 -1.77
CA VAL A 1068 -14.63 34.87 -1.95
C VAL A 1068 -13.95 35.70 -0.87
N ASP A 1069 -14.13 35.32 0.40
CA ASP A 1069 -13.66 36.11 1.55
C ASP A 1069 -12.12 36.18 1.62
N TRP A 1070 -11.43 35.11 1.20
CA TRP A 1070 -9.98 35.06 1.09
C TRP A 1070 -9.46 35.98 -0.01
N LYS A 1071 -10.05 35.89 -1.21
CA LYS A 1071 -9.65 36.65 -2.41
C LYS A 1071 -9.73 38.16 -2.21
N TYR A 1072 -10.71 38.65 -1.45
CA TYR A 1072 -10.84 40.07 -1.12
C TYR A 1072 -10.09 40.50 0.15
N ALA A 1073 -9.58 39.57 0.96
CA ALA A 1073 -8.68 39.88 2.07
C ALA A 1073 -7.25 40.16 1.58
N THR A 1074 -6.70 39.31 0.71
CA THR A 1074 -5.34 39.51 0.13
C THR A 1074 -5.22 40.79 -0.71
N ILE A 1075 -6.32 41.33 -1.22
CA ILE A 1075 -6.38 42.63 -1.92
C ILE A 1075 -6.29 43.82 -0.94
N ARG A 1076 -6.65 43.65 0.34
CA ARG A 1076 -6.63 44.73 1.35
C ARG A 1076 -5.28 44.93 2.03
N ASP A 1077 -4.54 43.85 2.27
CA ASP A 1077 -3.26 43.89 2.99
C ASP A 1077 -2.04 44.17 2.06
N GLY A 1078 -2.28 44.85 0.94
CA GLY A 1078 -1.32 45.07 -0.15
C GLY A 1078 -0.20 46.09 0.13
N THR A 1079 0.62 45.88 1.18
CA THR A 1079 1.80 46.71 1.46
C THR A 1079 3.00 46.38 0.57
N LEU A 1080 2.85 46.51 -0.75
CA LEU A 1080 3.98 46.58 -1.69
C LEU A 1080 4.54 48.00 -1.74
N SER A 1081 5.46 48.29 -0.81
CA SER A 1081 6.20 49.56 -0.83
C SER A 1081 7.32 49.52 -1.88
N GLY A 1082 7.29 50.42 -2.87
CA GLY A 1082 8.51 50.74 -3.65
C GLY A 1082 8.47 50.75 -5.17
N VAL A 1083 7.43 51.29 -5.82
CA VAL A 1083 7.64 52.27 -6.92
C VAL A 1083 6.68 53.44 -6.68
N GLY A 1084 7.11 54.67 -6.95
CA GLY A 1084 6.30 55.87 -6.70
C GLY A 1084 5.06 55.94 -7.59
N ALA A 1085 3.95 56.40 -7.03
CA ALA A 1085 2.77 56.75 -7.81
C ALA A 1085 3.01 58.07 -8.56
N ASP A 1086 2.70 58.09 -9.85
CA ASP A 1086 2.47 59.32 -10.61
C ASP A 1086 1.08 59.22 -11.25
N SER A 1087 0.22 60.20 -10.97
CA SER A 1087 -1.23 59.99 -10.89
C SER A 1087 -2.02 60.67 -12.02
N SER A 1088 -1.81 60.27 -13.27
CA SER A 1088 -2.64 60.76 -14.40
C SER A 1088 -2.68 59.87 -15.65
N ALA A 1089 -3.18 58.63 -15.53
CA ALA A 1089 -3.68 57.87 -16.69
C ALA A 1089 -4.73 56.83 -16.26
N SER A 1090 -5.90 56.83 -16.91
CA SER A 1090 -6.89 55.75 -16.79
C SER A 1090 -6.73 54.81 -18.00
N PRO A 1091 -6.26 53.56 -17.85
CA PRO A 1091 -6.25 52.59 -18.93
C PRO A 1091 -7.65 52.00 -19.08
N SER A 1092 -8.32 52.30 -20.18
CA SER A 1092 -9.51 51.56 -20.60
C SER A 1092 -9.14 50.11 -20.93
N LEU A 1093 -9.97 49.16 -20.50
CA LEU A 1093 -9.90 47.77 -20.95
C LEU A 1093 -10.35 47.68 -22.42
N GLU A 1094 -9.43 47.93 -23.35
CA GLU A 1094 -9.64 47.61 -24.77
C GLU A 1094 -9.28 46.16 -25.05
N HIS A 1095 -10.14 45.46 -25.80
CA HIS A 1095 -9.86 44.13 -26.31
C HIS A 1095 -8.83 44.21 -27.46
N SER A 1096 -7.57 43.90 -27.17
CA SER A 1096 -6.59 43.61 -28.23
C SER A 1096 -6.77 42.19 -28.75
N SER A 1097 -7.54 42.03 -29.83
CA SER A 1097 -7.62 40.78 -30.58
C SER A 1097 -6.35 40.56 -31.42
N ASN A 1098 -5.59 39.50 -31.14
CA ASN A 1098 -4.79 38.70 -32.08
C ASN A 1098 -4.09 37.55 -31.34
#